data_AF-A0AAF0HVR5-F1
#
_entry.id   AF-A0AAF0HVR5-F1
#
_cell.length_a   1.000
_cell.length_b   1.000
_cell.length_c   1.000
_cell.angle_alpha   90.00
_cell.angle_beta   90.00
_cell.angle_gamma   90.00
#
_symmetry.space_group_name_H-M   'P 1'
#
loop_
_entity.id
_entity.type
_entity.pdbx_description
1 polymer ?
#
loop_
_entity_poly.entity_id
_entity_poly.type
_entity_poly.pdbx_seq_one_letter_code
_entity_poly.pdbx_strand_id
1 'polypeptide(L)'
;MVASVSALTSSAQASSYYEADDYYAQGGLSPSLWQGQGAQALGLSGEVDRDQFRALLDGRIGDQQLGTYRGGALEHRPGWDVTLSAPKSVSIMAEVAGDRRLIEAHRQAVKTAMAHVERHMAATRVRDGGTVARAATDNLVIASFQHGTSRAQDPQLHTHNVIMNATQGEEGGWRSLEPRALYQLQKQIGAIYRQELALKVRELGYEIDAGKESLFEIRHVPAGVIDAFSTRSAQIEAALVERGTSRDAASALEKQVAALDTREAKVAADQVGLVAQWRETAARAGFGPEARSMMVREAQARAADPCHRARMAFQGETAAARAVAHAAEKLGERQSLFSAAALRQEAGRIGLGRIGYEHIGAAIDTAMQQGDLLERIFIDRRGATFAGFTTRQNVETEARMLRIEADGRGALAPIASPLAAAKAVAAAAAQAERAGHSWNSDQRSATQQLLTSRNRITAVQGYAGTAKTTTVLATFAREAQARGVSVTALAPTASAAMTLGAALGTNGDTVARHLLSPERGGPGRPAAWIVDEASLLSARDTARLFELAAKHDVRILLVGDVKQLGSVEAGAAFAQLQGAGMETARLTEIVRQINGATKEAVLASVEGDARKAMAALDRGGGQVIEGADRMERFAAIARRYAALDKAGRARTIIIEPSREGRDALTADIRAALARSEILTGSAVAVESLANKGLTRADARDPLSYDKGDVVRFTRDYAEKGVARGEAYRVESIDPARAAIALRAQDGREVDWRLRQWGAGHSQVFLAQPIEIRAGDAIRFTRNDRETGRVNGARAHVLAVDREARTATVRTDRGKTGTLHLDSARDRHIAHAYVDTAFAAQGRTADHVIIHVDSRATNLVDQKSFYVGISRAKLSATIYTNDRDRLVAAINERAGQVQTALSQAKVPALAAGAMKGAGLG
;
A
#
# COMPACT_ATOMS: atom_id res chain seq x y z
N MET A 1 -20.03 -3.31 3.53
CA MET A 1 -19.32 -2.78 2.35
C MET A 1 -20.20 -1.73 1.70
N VAL A 2 -19.64 -0.69 1.09
CA VAL A 2 -20.42 0.43 0.55
C VAL A 2 -20.70 0.30 -0.95
N ALA A 3 -19.80 -0.36 -1.69
CA ALA A 3 -20.02 -0.75 -3.07
C ALA A 3 -19.73 -2.25 -3.23
N SER A 4 -20.71 -3.03 -3.69
CA SER A 4 -20.52 -4.44 -4.07
C SER A 4 -20.72 -4.62 -5.56
N VAL A 5 -19.90 -5.45 -6.18
CA VAL A 5 -20.02 -5.82 -7.59
C VAL A 5 -20.27 -7.32 -7.68
N SER A 6 -21.38 -7.73 -8.28
CA SER A 6 -21.70 -9.14 -8.54
C SER A 6 -22.01 -9.35 -10.01
N ALA A 7 -21.43 -10.39 -10.61
CA ALA A 7 -21.82 -10.83 -11.94
C ALA A 7 -23.17 -11.56 -11.85
N LEU A 8 -24.08 -11.25 -12.78
CA LEU A 8 -25.38 -11.90 -12.87
C LEU A 8 -25.24 -13.26 -13.57
N THR A 9 -25.97 -14.25 -13.07
CA THR A 9 -25.92 -15.63 -13.60
C THR A 9 -27.09 -15.95 -14.52
N SER A 10 -28.23 -15.26 -14.40
CA SER A 10 -29.37 -15.44 -15.30
C SER A 10 -30.31 -14.24 -15.29
N SER A 11 -31.10 -14.08 -16.36
CA SER A 11 -32.18 -13.09 -16.43
C SER A 11 -33.34 -13.38 -15.47
N ALA A 12 -33.48 -14.62 -14.98
CA ALA A 12 -34.50 -14.97 -13.97
C ALA A 12 -34.28 -14.25 -12.63
N GLN A 13 -33.05 -13.84 -12.32
CA GLN A 13 -32.75 -13.00 -11.15
C GLN A 13 -33.40 -11.60 -11.25
N ALA A 14 -33.81 -11.16 -12.44
CA ALA A 14 -34.45 -9.87 -12.68
C ALA A 14 -35.68 -9.62 -11.80
N SER A 15 -36.48 -10.65 -11.53
CA SER A 15 -37.70 -10.52 -10.72
C SER A 15 -37.41 -10.05 -9.30
N SER A 16 -36.25 -10.39 -8.73
CA SER A 16 -35.88 -9.99 -7.37
C SER A 16 -35.59 -8.50 -7.22
N TYR A 17 -35.29 -7.78 -8.32
CA TYR A 17 -35.07 -6.33 -8.28
C TYR A 17 -36.36 -5.52 -8.20
N TYR A 18 -37.47 -6.10 -8.68
CA TYR A 18 -38.82 -5.53 -8.62
C TYR A 18 -39.59 -5.92 -7.36
N GLU A 19 -39.05 -6.82 -6.52
CA GLU A 19 -39.66 -7.15 -5.24
C GLU A 19 -39.77 -5.88 -4.38
N ALA A 20 -41.00 -5.49 -4.06
CA ALA A 20 -41.34 -4.27 -3.35
C ALA A 20 -40.83 -4.29 -1.91
N ASP A 21 -39.88 -3.42 -1.60
CA ASP A 21 -39.36 -3.15 -0.25
C ASP A 21 -39.55 -1.68 0.15
N ASP A 22 -40.37 -0.90 -0.58
CA ASP A 22 -40.47 0.55 -0.36
C ASP A 22 -41.92 0.98 -0.07
N TYR A 23 -42.13 1.56 1.12
CA TYR A 23 -43.41 2.08 1.62
C TYR A 23 -43.95 3.23 0.74
N TYR A 24 -43.11 3.81 -0.11
CA TYR A 24 -43.45 4.97 -0.93
C TYR A 24 -43.70 4.65 -2.40
N ALA A 25 -43.61 3.37 -2.80
CA ALA A 25 -43.93 2.92 -4.14
C ALA A 25 -45.43 3.06 -4.45
N GLN A 26 -45.81 4.01 -5.31
CA GLN A 26 -47.14 4.00 -5.90
C GLN A 26 -47.23 2.81 -6.87
N GLY A 27 -48.13 1.86 -6.60
CA GLY A 27 -48.34 0.69 -7.47
C GLY A 27 -47.52 -0.57 -7.14
N GLY A 28 -46.76 -0.58 -6.04
CA GLY A 28 -46.07 -1.79 -5.56
C GLY A 28 -44.82 -2.20 -6.36
N LEU A 29 -44.16 -1.25 -7.03
CA LEU A 29 -42.89 -1.45 -7.73
C LEU A 29 -41.80 -0.58 -7.10
N SER A 30 -40.60 -1.13 -6.87
CA SER A 30 -39.46 -0.37 -6.33
C SER A 30 -39.09 0.79 -7.28
N PRO A 31 -38.78 2.00 -6.76
CA PRO A 31 -38.39 3.13 -7.59
C PRO A 31 -37.24 2.75 -8.53
N SER A 32 -37.47 2.86 -9.84
CA SER A 32 -36.53 2.41 -10.86
C SER A 32 -36.30 3.48 -11.92
N LEU A 33 -35.10 3.53 -12.49
CA LEU A 33 -34.80 4.46 -13.59
C LEU A 33 -33.67 3.96 -14.51
N TRP A 34 -33.78 4.31 -15.80
CA TRP A 34 -32.71 4.12 -16.78
C TRP A 34 -31.61 5.18 -16.66
N GLN A 35 -30.34 4.75 -16.76
CA GLN A 35 -29.17 5.62 -16.80
C GLN A 35 -28.19 5.22 -17.91
N GLY A 36 -27.38 6.19 -18.32
CA GLY A 36 -26.30 6.03 -19.29
C GLY A 36 -26.66 6.49 -20.71
N GLN A 37 -25.65 6.91 -21.44
CA GLN A 37 -25.72 7.28 -22.86
C GLN A 37 -26.16 6.11 -23.74
N GLY A 38 -25.81 4.87 -23.35
CA GLY A 38 -26.27 3.68 -24.07
C GLY A 38 -27.77 3.47 -23.91
N ALA A 39 -28.32 3.74 -22.72
CA ALA A 39 -29.77 3.70 -22.51
C ALA A 39 -30.47 4.79 -23.36
N GLN A 40 -29.91 5.99 -23.42
CA GLN A 40 -30.43 7.08 -24.28
C GLN A 40 -30.38 6.71 -25.77
N ALA A 41 -29.31 6.08 -26.24
CA ALA A 41 -29.18 5.61 -27.61
C ALA A 41 -30.25 4.56 -27.99
N LEU A 42 -30.74 3.81 -27.01
CA LEU A 42 -31.85 2.86 -27.16
C LEU A 42 -33.24 3.49 -26.93
N GLY A 43 -33.31 4.81 -26.69
CA GLY A 43 -34.57 5.50 -26.36
C GLY A 43 -35.13 5.15 -24.99
N LEU A 44 -34.33 4.57 -24.10
CA LEU A 44 -34.73 4.16 -22.76
C LEU A 44 -34.67 5.36 -21.81
N SER A 45 -35.80 5.70 -21.21
CA SER A 45 -35.92 6.80 -20.24
C SER A 45 -37.05 6.53 -19.26
N GLY A 46 -37.04 7.23 -18.12
CA GLY A 46 -38.06 7.03 -17.09
C GLY A 46 -37.90 5.71 -16.34
N GLU A 47 -39.02 5.16 -15.88
CA GLU A 47 -39.08 3.90 -15.13
C GLU A 47 -38.64 2.69 -15.98
N VAL A 48 -38.11 1.67 -15.31
CA VAL A 48 -37.60 0.48 -15.97
C VAL A 48 -38.77 -0.48 -16.24
N ASP A 49 -39.07 -0.69 -17.52
CA ASP A 49 -40.03 -1.72 -17.94
C ASP A 49 -39.46 -3.13 -17.73
N ARG A 50 -40.27 -4.03 -17.18
CA ARG A 50 -39.84 -5.38 -16.76
C ARG A 50 -39.47 -6.26 -17.94
N ASP A 51 -40.26 -6.24 -19.01
CA ASP A 51 -40.06 -7.10 -20.16
C ASP A 51 -38.88 -6.62 -21.00
N GLN A 52 -38.76 -5.30 -21.18
CA GLN A 52 -37.62 -4.67 -21.82
C GLN A 52 -36.32 -4.94 -21.06
N PHE A 53 -36.32 -4.78 -19.73
CA PHE A 53 -35.16 -5.08 -18.88
C PHE A 53 -34.73 -6.55 -19.00
N ARG A 54 -35.70 -7.48 -18.98
CA ARG A 54 -35.43 -8.91 -19.16
C ARG A 54 -34.85 -9.21 -20.54
N ALA A 55 -35.39 -8.60 -21.59
CA ALA A 55 -34.88 -8.77 -22.96
C ALA A 55 -33.43 -8.31 -23.09
N LEU A 56 -33.07 -7.17 -22.51
CA LEU A 56 -31.69 -6.66 -22.50
C LEU A 56 -30.74 -7.60 -21.73
N LEU A 57 -31.18 -8.16 -20.60
CA LEU A 57 -30.42 -9.16 -19.83
C LEU A 57 -30.24 -10.48 -20.58
N ASP A 58 -31.17 -10.84 -21.46
CA ASP A 58 -31.04 -11.98 -22.37
C ASP A 58 -30.18 -11.64 -23.61
N GLY A 59 -29.66 -10.41 -23.70
CA GLY A 59 -28.78 -9.95 -24.78
C GLY A 59 -29.51 -9.48 -26.03
N ARG A 60 -30.83 -9.25 -25.98
CA ARG A 60 -31.60 -8.70 -27.10
C ARG A 60 -31.54 -7.18 -27.08
N ILE A 61 -30.73 -6.60 -27.98
CA ILE A 61 -30.49 -5.16 -28.07
C ILE A 61 -30.99 -4.67 -29.44
N GLY A 62 -32.15 -4.01 -29.47
CA GLY A 62 -32.85 -3.73 -30.74
C GLY A 62 -33.13 -5.03 -31.50
N ASP A 63 -32.77 -5.07 -32.78
CA ASP A 63 -32.90 -6.28 -33.62
C ASP A 63 -31.71 -7.26 -33.49
N GLN A 64 -30.71 -6.94 -32.64
CA GLN A 64 -29.49 -7.72 -32.49
C GLN A 64 -29.56 -8.65 -31.27
N GLN A 65 -29.13 -9.90 -31.44
CA GLN A 65 -28.88 -10.84 -30.33
C GLN A 65 -27.38 -10.88 -30.02
N LEU A 66 -26.99 -10.34 -28.87
CA LEU A 66 -25.62 -10.40 -28.37
C LEU A 66 -25.32 -11.76 -27.74
N GLY A 67 -24.07 -12.21 -27.86
CA GLY A 67 -23.58 -13.44 -27.25
C GLY A 67 -22.31 -13.94 -27.91
N THR A 68 -21.72 -15.01 -27.37
CA THR A 68 -20.60 -15.73 -27.98
C THR A 68 -21.01 -17.17 -28.21
N TYR A 69 -20.77 -17.72 -29.40
CA TYR A 69 -21.02 -19.13 -29.67
C TYR A 69 -20.02 -20.00 -28.91
N ARG A 70 -20.53 -20.90 -28.07
CA ARG A 70 -19.76 -21.93 -27.34
C ARG A 70 -20.51 -23.24 -27.41
N GLY A 71 -19.83 -24.30 -27.85
CA GLY A 71 -20.45 -25.63 -27.97
C GLY A 71 -21.70 -25.67 -28.86
N GLY A 72 -21.83 -24.77 -29.84
CA GLY A 72 -23.00 -24.67 -30.72
C GLY A 72 -24.16 -23.83 -30.19
N ALA A 73 -24.11 -23.36 -28.93
CA ALA A 73 -25.11 -22.47 -28.35
C ALA A 73 -24.60 -21.03 -28.25
N LEU A 74 -25.48 -20.06 -28.44
CA LEU A 74 -25.16 -18.65 -28.23
C LEU A 74 -25.29 -18.32 -26.73
N GLU A 75 -24.17 -18.08 -26.07
CA GLU A 75 -24.16 -17.72 -24.64
C GLU A 75 -24.00 -16.21 -24.47
N HIS A 76 -24.95 -15.59 -23.78
CA HIS A 76 -24.86 -14.20 -23.33
C HIS A 76 -24.73 -14.14 -21.81
N ARG A 77 -23.77 -13.34 -21.32
CA ARG A 77 -23.71 -13.00 -19.88
C ARG A 77 -24.63 -11.81 -19.64
N PRO A 78 -25.61 -11.87 -18.71
CA PRO A 78 -26.60 -10.81 -18.55
C PRO A 78 -26.02 -9.43 -18.20
N GLY A 79 -25.05 -9.38 -17.28
CA GLY A 79 -24.48 -8.13 -16.84
C GLY A 79 -23.87 -8.21 -15.45
N TRP A 80 -23.73 -7.04 -14.83
CA TRP A 80 -23.17 -6.88 -13.49
C TRP A 80 -24.02 -5.93 -12.66
N ASP A 81 -24.26 -6.29 -11.40
CA ASP A 81 -24.93 -5.46 -10.42
C ASP A 81 -23.89 -4.73 -9.57
N VAL A 82 -23.97 -3.40 -9.56
CA VAL A 82 -23.20 -2.51 -8.69
C VAL A 82 -24.15 -1.94 -7.63
N THR A 83 -24.14 -2.57 -6.45
CA THR A 83 -24.97 -2.11 -5.33
C THR A 83 -24.25 -1.04 -4.53
N LEU A 84 -24.88 0.14 -4.39
CA LEU A 84 -24.38 1.25 -3.59
C LEU A 84 -25.25 1.42 -2.34
N SER A 85 -24.66 1.22 -1.16
CA SER A 85 -25.38 1.26 0.12
C SER A 85 -25.02 2.50 0.93
N ALA A 86 -26.02 3.26 1.37
CA ALA A 86 -25.82 4.41 2.24
C ALA A 86 -25.32 4.00 3.65
N PRO A 87 -24.63 4.91 4.37
CA PRO A 87 -24.34 4.73 5.79
C PRO A 87 -25.60 4.45 6.60
N LYS A 88 -25.42 3.80 7.76
CA LYS A 88 -26.57 3.34 8.56
C LYS A 88 -27.34 4.52 9.14
N SER A 89 -26.66 5.55 9.64
CA SER A 89 -27.31 6.78 10.12
C SER A 89 -28.11 7.51 9.03
N VAL A 90 -27.62 7.53 7.78
CA VAL A 90 -28.34 8.11 6.64
C VAL A 90 -29.61 7.29 6.36
N SER A 91 -29.50 5.96 6.38
CA SER A 91 -30.66 5.07 6.21
C SER A 91 -31.70 5.24 7.32
N ILE A 92 -31.25 5.39 8.58
CA ILE A 92 -32.14 5.64 9.72
C ILE A 92 -32.86 6.98 9.58
N MET A 93 -32.15 8.05 9.22
CA MET A 93 -32.78 9.37 9.06
C MET A 93 -33.70 9.44 7.83
N ALA A 94 -33.39 8.71 6.76
CA ALA A 94 -34.25 8.62 5.58
C ALA A 94 -35.52 7.80 5.87
N GLU A 95 -35.37 6.56 6.34
CA GLU A 95 -36.47 5.60 6.44
C GLU A 95 -37.22 5.67 7.78
N VAL A 96 -36.52 5.81 8.90
CA VAL A 96 -37.12 5.77 10.24
C VAL A 96 -37.62 7.15 10.68
N ALA A 97 -36.79 8.20 10.46
CA ALA A 97 -37.18 9.58 10.74
C ALA A 97 -38.02 10.21 9.61
N GLY A 98 -37.95 9.67 8.39
CA GLY A 98 -38.80 10.07 7.27
C GLY A 98 -38.31 11.29 6.48
N ASP A 99 -37.04 11.69 6.58
CA ASP A 99 -36.51 12.80 5.77
C ASP A 99 -36.17 12.37 4.34
N ARG A 100 -37.15 12.51 3.45
CA ARG A 100 -37.04 12.17 2.02
C ARG A 100 -35.96 12.93 1.26
N ARG A 101 -35.47 14.07 1.77
CA ARG A 101 -34.38 14.81 1.11
C ARG A 101 -33.11 13.97 1.05
N LEU A 102 -32.89 13.09 2.03
CA LEU A 102 -31.75 12.17 2.06
C LEU A 102 -31.82 11.09 0.98
N ILE A 103 -33.04 10.67 0.59
CA ILE A 103 -33.26 9.72 -0.50
C ILE A 103 -32.86 10.35 -1.84
N GLU A 104 -33.24 11.62 -2.06
CA GLU A 104 -32.82 12.34 -3.26
C GLU A 104 -31.31 12.60 -3.27
N ALA A 105 -30.71 12.95 -2.14
CA ALA A 105 -29.25 13.05 -2.01
C ALA A 105 -28.54 11.72 -2.35
N HIS A 106 -29.08 10.59 -1.90
CA HIS A 106 -28.60 9.25 -2.28
C HIS A 106 -28.67 9.04 -3.79
N ARG A 107 -29.82 9.32 -4.42
CA ARG A 107 -30.02 9.18 -5.86
C ARG A 107 -29.02 10.01 -6.67
N GLN A 108 -28.79 11.25 -6.28
CA GLN A 108 -27.79 12.12 -6.93
C GLN A 108 -26.37 11.56 -6.80
N ALA A 109 -25.99 11.09 -5.61
CA ALA A 109 -24.68 10.48 -5.39
C ALA A 109 -24.49 9.19 -6.22
N VAL A 110 -25.54 8.37 -6.36
CA VAL A 110 -25.54 7.18 -7.24
C VAL A 110 -25.33 7.60 -8.69
N LYS A 111 -26.07 8.61 -9.17
CA LYS A 111 -25.95 9.12 -10.54
C LYS A 111 -24.53 9.60 -10.85
N THR A 112 -23.92 10.37 -9.96
CA THR A 112 -22.53 10.84 -10.13
C THR A 112 -21.54 9.68 -10.19
N ALA A 113 -21.70 8.68 -9.32
CA ALA A 113 -20.86 7.49 -9.33
C ALA A 113 -21.03 6.67 -10.62
N MET A 114 -22.26 6.49 -11.12
CA MET A 114 -22.54 5.74 -12.35
C MET A 114 -22.07 6.48 -13.61
N ALA A 115 -22.16 7.81 -13.66
CA ALA A 115 -21.57 8.61 -14.74
C ALA A 115 -20.04 8.43 -14.81
N HIS A 116 -19.38 8.27 -13.67
CA HIS A 116 -17.96 7.92 -13.63
C HIS A 116 -17.71 6.49 -14.15
N VAL A 117 -18.55 5.52 -13.77
CA VAL A 117 -18.45 4.16 -14.30
C VAL A 117 -18.58 4.15 -15.81
N GLU A 118 -19.58 4.83 -16.37
CA GLU A 118 -19.78 4.93 -17.81
C GLU A 118 -18.54 5.45 -18.54
N ARG A 119 -18.00 6.59 -18.11
CA ARG A 119 -16.84 7.22 -18.76
C ARG A 119 -15.55 6.38 -18.72
N HIS A 120 -15.35 5.53 -17.71
CA HIS A 120 -14.07 4.86 -17.50
C HIS A 120 -14.11 3.34 -17.65
N MET A 121 -15.31 2.74 -17.61
CA MET A 121 -15.51 1.31 -17.78
C MET A 121 -15.93 0.93 -19.19
N ALA A 122 -16.73 1.77 -19.87
CA ALA A 122 -17.32 1.45 -21.16
C ALA A 122 -16.25 1.11 -22.20
N ALA A 123 -16.11 -0.18 -22.47
CA ALA A 123 -15.16 -0.70 -23.43
C ALA A 123 -15.62 -2.07 -23.93
N THR A 124 -15.20 -2.41 -25.14
CA THR A 124 -15.43 -3.71 -25.76
C THR A 124 -14.12 -4.32 -26.28
N ARG A 125 -14.18 -5.59 -26.68
CA ARG A 125 -13.07 -6.28 -27.36
C ARG A 125 -13.27 -6.19 -28.87
N VAL A 126 -12.23 -5.77 -29.58
CA VAL A 126 -12.16 -5.79 -31.04
C VAL A 126 -11.09 -6.80 -31.44
N ARG A 127 -11.43 -7.71 -32.34
CA ARG A 127 -10.49 -8.70 -32.86
C ARG A 127 -10.06 -8.26 -34.25
N ASP A 128 -8.76 -8.02 -34.43
CA ASP A 128 -8.17 -7.68 -35.73
C ASP A 128 -6.93 -8.56 -35.96
N GLY A 129 -6.89 -9.26 -37.09
CA GLY A 129 -5.75 -10.09 -37.50
C GLY A 129 -5.26 -11.13 -36.49
N GLY A 130 -6.12 -11.65 -35.60
CA GLY A 130 -5.74 -12.59 -34.53
C GLY A 130 -5.37 -11.93 -33.19
N THR A 131 -5.26 -10.60 -33.16
CA THR A 131 -4.98 -9.81 -31.95
C THR A 131 -6.28 -9.28 -31.35
N VAL A 132 -6.41 -9.32 -30.02
CA VAL A 132 -7.57 -8.78 -29.30
C VAL A 132 -7.19 -7.43 -28.70
N ALA A 133 -7.73 -6.34 -29.23
CA ALA A 133 -7.57 -4.99 -28.69
C ALA A 133 -8.79 -4.58 -27.86
N ARG A 134 -8.58 -3.72 -26.85
CA ARG A 134 -9.65 -3.09 -26.07
C ARG A 134 -9.96 -1.73 -26.71
N ALA A 135 -11.22 -1.49 -27.06
CA ALA A 135 -11.69 -0.19 -27.55
C ALA A 135 -12.63 0.43 -26.50
N ALA A 136 -12.42 1.70 -26.15
CA ALA A 136 -13.35 2.45 -25.31
C ALA A 136 -14.61 2.79 -26.12
N THR A 137 -15.75 2.86 -25.45
CA THR A 137 -17.05 3.11 -26.08
C THR A 137 -17.85 4.24 -25.43
N ASP A 138 -17.46 4.67 -24.23
CA ASP A 138 -18.02 5.81 -23.49
C ASP A 138 -19.55 5.79 -23.26
N ASN A 139 -20.19 4.62 -23.41
CA ASN A 139 -21.62 4.44 -23.19
C ASN A 139 -21.95 3.12 -22.49
N LEU A 140 -22.88 3.14 -21.54
CA LEU A 140 -23.45 1.99 -20.85
C LEU A 140 -24.98 2.04 -20.86
N VAL A 141 -25.60 0.87 -20.74
CA VAL A 141 -27.03 0.73 -20.45
C VAL A 141 -27.17 0.26 -19.00
N ILE A 142 -27.72 1.11 -18.14
CA ILE A 142 -27.80 0.87 -16.70
C ILE A 142 -29.25 0.98 -16.24
N ALA A 143 -29.76 -0.05 -15.57
CA ALA A 143 -31.04 0.00 -14.87
C ALA A 143 -30.77 0.12 -13.36
N SER A 144 -31.34 1.13 -12.72
CA SER A 144 -31.14 1.36 -11.29
C SER A 144 -32.43 1.08 -10.52
N PHE A 145 -32.34 0.32 -9.43
CA PHE A 145 -33.46 -0.03 -8.55
C PHE A 145 -33.12 0.36 -7.11
N GLN A 146 -33.90 1.26 -6.52
CA GLN A 146 -33.69 1.73 -5.15
C GLN A 146 -34.51 0.91 -4.16
N HIS A 147 -33.89 0.47 -3.07
CA HIS A 147 -34.50 -0.29 -1.98
C HIS A 147 -34.17 0.35 -0.62
N GLY A 148 -35.10 0.25 0.34
CA GLY A 148 -34.97 0.82 1.69
C GLY A 148 -34.71 -0.19 2.81
N THR A 149 -34.80 -1.49 2.52
CA THR A 149 -34.78 -2.57 3.51
C THR A 149 -33.63 -3.55 3.26
N SER A 150 -32.91 -3.95 4.29
CA SER A 150 -31.91 -5.01 4.18
C SER A 150 -32.53 -6.40 4.18
N ARG A 151 -31.76 -7.43 3.83
CA ARG A 151 -32.21 -8.83 3.96
C ARG A 151 -32.59 -9.24 5.38
N ALA A 152 -31.96 -8.63 6.39
CA ALA A 152 -32.28 -8.84 7.80
C ALA A 152 -33.45 -7.94 8.26
N GLN A 153 -34.17 -7.32 7.32
CA GLN A 153 -35.28 -6.40 7.56
C GLN A 153 -34.90 -5.14 8.35
N ASP A 154 -33.61 -4.79 8.47
CA ASP A 154 -33.17 -3.49 9.00
C ASP A 154 -33.28 -2.36 7.96
N PRO A 155 -33.43 -1.08 8.38
CA PRO A 155 -33.40 0.06 7.47
C PRO A 155 -32.03 0.17 6.79
N GLN A 156 -32.03 0.12 5.46
CA GLN A 156 -30.83 0.14 4.64
C GLN A 156 -31.16 0.73 3.27
N LEU A 157 -30.91 2.03 3.10
CA LEU A 157 -31.05 2.68 1.81
C LEU A 157 -29.92 2.23 0.89
N HIS A 158 -30.27 1.66 -0.25
CA HIS A 158 -29.31 1.22 -1.26
C HIS A 158 -29.92 1.21 -2.66
N THR A 159 -29.06 1.27 -3.67
CA THR A 159 -29.47 1.15 -5.07
C THR A 159 -28.68 0.05 -5.76
N HIS A 160 -29.39 -0.88 -6.39
CA HIS A 160 -28.86 -1.87 -7.32
C HIS A 160 -28.73 -1.24 -8.71
N ASN A 161 -27.51 -1.10 -9.22
CA ASN A 161 -27.24 -0.56 -10.55
C ASN A 161 -26.83 -1.71 -11.47
N VAL A 162 -27.78 -2.21 -12.25
CA VAL A 162 -27.59 -3.33 -13.16
C VAL A 162 -27.06 -2.81 -14.49
N ILE A 163 -25.77 -3.02 -14.72
CA ILE A 163 -25.07 -2.69 -15.96
C ILE A 163 -25.25 -3.85 -16.93
N MET A 164 -25.95 -3.61 -18.03
CA MET A 164 -26.14 -4.60 -19.10
C MET A 164 -24.83 -4.91 -19.78
N ASN A 165 -24.64 -6.15 -20.22
CA ASN A 165 -23.47 -6.54 -20.99
C ASN A 165 -23.58 -6.11 -22.47
N ALA A 166 -23.80 -4.81 -22.68
CA ALA A 166 -24.02 -4.18 -23.97
C ALA A 166 -23.42 -2.77 -23.98
N THR A 167 -22.72 -2.45 -25.06
CA THR A 167 -22.23 -1.11 -25.35
C THR A 167 -22.15 -0.91 -26.86
N GLN A 168 -22.30 0.32 -27.32
CA GLN A 168 -22.27 0.70 -28.73
C GLN A 168 -20.84 1.10 -29.13
N GLY A 169 -20.29 0.48 -30.17
CA GLY A 169 -19.01 0.87 -30.75
C GLY A 169 -19.12 2.13 -31.62
N GLU A 170 -17.97 2.68 -32.05
CA GLU A 170 -17.92 3.88 -32.91
C GLU A 170 -18.70 3.73 -34.23
N GLU A 171 -18.77 2.51 -34.77
CA GLU A 171 -19.52 2.18 -35.99
C GLU A 171 -21.04 2.04 -35.77
N GLY A 172 -21.55 2.32 -34.55
CA GLY A 172 -22.96 2.23 -34.20
C GLY A 172 -23.47 0.82 -33.86
N GLY A 173 -22.65 -0.23 -34.08
CA GLY A 173 -23.00 -1.61 -33.74
C GLY A 173 -22.85 -1.93 -32.24
N TRP A 174 -23.72 -2.79 -31.71
CA TRP A 174 -23.68 -3.21 -30.31
C TRP A 174 -22.75 -4.40 -30.09
N ARG A 175 -22.00 -4.37 -28.99
CA ARG A 175 -21.05 -5.42 -28.59
C ARG A 175 -21.11 -5.66 -27.08
N SER A 176 -20.60 -6.82 -26.65
CA SER A 176 -20.44 -7.13 -25.23
C SER A 176 -19.33 -6.30 -24.58
N LEU A 177 -19.49 -6.01 -23.30
CA LEU A 177 -18.56 -5.24 -22.49
C LEU A 177 -17.30 -6.05 -22.14
N GLU A 178 -16.19 -5.35 -21.95
CA GLU A 178 -14.98 -5.89 -21.34
C GLU A 178 -14.96 -5.63 -19.82
N PRO A 179 -15.18 -6.66 -18.97
CA PRO A 179 -15.48 -6.44 -17.55
C PRO A 179 -14.25 -6.21 -16.67
N ARG A 180 -13.02 -6.30 -17.19
CA ARG A 180 -11.79 -6.19 -16.38
C ARG A 180 -11.74 -4.88 -15.59
N ALA A 181 -12.18 -3.77 -16.18
CA ALA A 181 -12.18 -2.46 -15.54
C ALA A 181 -13.16 -2.36 -14.35
N LEU A 182 -14.29 -3.08 -14.39
CA LEU A 182 -15.32 -3.00 -13.34
C LEU A 182 -14.78 -3.38 -11.96
N TYR A 183 -14.04 -4.50 -11.88
CA TYR A 183 -13.46 -4.97 -10.63
C TYR A 183 -12.28 -4.10 -10.16
N GLN A 184 -11.59 -3.41 -11.10
CA GLN A 184 -10.54 -2.44 -10.77
C GLN A 184 -11.14 -1.16 -10.17
N LEU A 185 -12.30 -0.73 -10.66
CA LEU A 185 -12.95 0.52 -10.27
C LEU A 185 -13.83 0.39 -9.02
N GLN A 186 -14.21 -0.80 -8.55
CA GLN A 186 -15.12 -1.00 -7.41
C GLN A 186 -14.81 -0.11 -6.20
N LYS A 187 -13.55 -0.03 -5.77
CA LYS A 187 -13.13 0.81 -4.63
C LYS A 187 -13.33 2.29 -4.91
N GLN A 188 -13.02 2.73 -6.14
CA GLN A 188 -13.16 4.10 -6.58
C GLN A 188 -14.63 4.51 -6.68
N ILE A 189 -15.50 3.65 -7.22
CA ILE A 189 -16.95 3.89 -7.32
C ILE A 189 -17.52 4.15 -5.92
N GLY A 190 -17.20 3.27 -4.96
CA GLY A 190 -17.66 3.43 -3.58
C GLY A 190 -17.14 4.71 -2.92
N ALA A 191 -15.89 5.12 -3.21
CA ALA A 191 -15.32 6.36 -2.67
C ALA A 191 -16.02 7.60 -3.23
N ILE A 192 -16.25 7.65 -4.55
CA ILE A 192 -16.98 8.75 -5.22
C ILE A 192 -18.38 8.89 -4.65
N TYR A 193 -19.13 7.78 -4.58
CA TYR A 193 -20.48 7.77 -4.01
C TYR A 193 -20.51 8.31 -2.57
N ARG A 194 -19.60 7.87 -1.70
CA ARG A 194 -19.55 8.35 -0.30
C ARG A 194 -19.22 9.82 -0.21
N GLN A 195 -18.26 10.27 -1.01
CA GLN A 195 -17.83 11.65 -1.01
C GLN A 195 -18.98 12.57 -1.44
N GLU A 196 -19.68 12.21 -2.52
CA GLU A 196 -20.84 12.94 -3.00
C GLU A 196 -21.97 12.93 -1.98
N LEU A 197 -22.30 11.75 -1.44
CA LEU A 197 -23.36 11.65 -0.44
C LEU A 197 -23.03 12.47 0.82
N ALA A 198 -21.79 12.44 1.29
CA ALA A 198 -21.37 13.23 2.45
C ALA A 198 -21.53 14.74 2.20
N LEU A 199 -21.19 15.22 1.00
CA LEU A 199 -21.39 16.61 0.60
C LEU A 199 -22.89 16.96 0.61
N LYS A 200 -23.72 16.15 -0.06
CA LYS A 200 -25.17 16.35 -0.14
C LYS A 200 -25.85 16.33 1.23
N VAL A 201 -25.45 15.41 2.11
CA VAL A 201 -25.96 15.34 3.50
C VAL A 201 -25.66 16.65 4.25
N ARG A 202 -24.47 17.24 4.07
CA ARG A 202 -24.12 18.54 4.66
C ARG A 202 -24.81 19.73 4.02
N GLU A 203 -25.05 19.69 2.71
CA GLU A 203 -25.90 20.67 2.01
C GLU A 203 -27.33 20.67 2.56
N LEU A 204 -27.85 19.50 2.93
CA LEU A 204 -29.15 19.33 3.61
C LEU A 204 -29.17 19.77 5.08
N GLY A 205 -28.04 20.29 5.58
CA GLY A 205 -27.92 20.90 6.91
C GLY A 205 -27.56 19.92 8.03
N TYR A 206 -27.29 18.65 7.71
CA TYR A 206 -26.79 17.70 8.71
C TYR A 206 -25.30 17.90 8.98
N GLU A 207 -24.89 17.58 10.20
CA GLU A 207 -23.47 17.41 10.55
C GLU A 207 -23.07 15.95 10.42
N ILE A 208 -21.79 15.70 10.15
CA ILE A 208 -21.26 14.35 9.98
C ILE A 208 -20.01 14.17 10.83
N ASP A 209 -19.82 12.95 11.31
CA ASP A 209 -18.56 12.48 11.88
C ASP A 209 -17.86 11.58 10.88
N ALA A 210 -16.64 11.96 10.51
CA ALA A 210 -15.82 11.17 9.60
C ALA A 210 -15.23 9.96 10.33
N GLY A 211 -15.40 8.79 9.72
CA GLY A 211 -14.75 7.55 10.12
C GLY A 211 -13.52 7.22 9.27
N LYS A 212 -12.97 6.02 9.47
CA LYS A 212 -11.85 5.50 8.68
C LYS A 212 -12.27 5.28 7.22
N GLU A 213 -11.31 5.36 6.28
CA GLU A 213 -11.50 5.03 4.85
C GLU A 213 -12.63 5.82 4.13
N SER A 214 -12.83 7.08 4.53
CA SER A 214 -13.90 7.96 4.02
C SER A 214 -15.32 7.43 4.30
N LEU A 215 -15.48 6.62 5.34
CA LEU A 215 -16.80 6.36 5.93
C LEU A 215 -17.25 7.58 6.74
N PHE A 216 -18.56 7.75 6.91
CA PHE A 216 -19.10 8.79 7.78
C PHE A 216 -20.45 8.35 8.33
N GLU A 217 -20.82 8.91 9.47
CA GLU A 217 -22.18 8.83 10.00
C GLU A 217 -22.68 10.26 10.28
N ILE A 218 -24.01 10.46 10.26
CA ILE A 218 -24.64 11.72 10.67
C ILE A 218 -24.41 11.90 12.17
N ARG A 219 -23.81 13.03 12.54
CA ARG A 219 -23.56 13.39 13.93
C ARG A 219 -24.89 13.51 14.69
N HIS A 220 -24.87 13.10 15.95
CA HIS A 220 -26.01 13.05 16.88
C HIS A 220 -27.03 11.91 16.65
N VAL A 221 -26.86 11.07 15.63
CA VAL A 221 -27.55 9.77 15.60
C VAL A 221 -26.89 8.87 16.65
N PRO A 222 -27.61 8.36 17.67
CA PRO A 222 -26.98 7.59 18.74
C PRO A 222 -26.35 6.28 18.26
N ALA A 223 -25.15 5.97 18.74
CA ALA A 223 -24.42 4.74 18.37
C ALA A 223 -25.23 3.47 18.67
N GLY A 224 -25.91 3.40 19.82
CA GLY A 224 -26.75 2.25 20.17
C GLY A 224 -27.91 2.00 19.19
N VAL A 225 -28.40 3.03 18.50
CA VAL A 225 -29.43 2.88 17.45
C VAL A 225 -28.81 2.34 16.16
N ILE A 226 -27.60 2.81 15.81
CA ILE A 226 -26.84 2.30 14.66
C ILE A 226 -26.54 0.81 14.87
N ASP A 227 -26.10 0.42 16.07
CA ASP A 227 -25.80 -0.97 16.43
C ASP A 227 -27.06 -1.83 16.37
N ALA A 228 -28.19 -1.34 16.90
CA ALA A 228 -29.48 -2.06 16.88
C ALA A 228 -29.97 -2.40 15.45
N PHE A 229 -29.65 -1.58 14.45
CA PHE A 229 -30.01 -1.79 13.04
C PHE A 229 -28.86 -2.31 12.16
N SER A 230 -27.82 -2.87 12.78
CA SER A 230 -26.65 -3.43 12.12
C SER A 230 -26.58 -4.96 12.22
N THR A 231 -27.72 -5.63 12.36
CA THR A 231 -27.81 -7.08 12.61
C THR A 231 -27.08 -7.91 11.54
N ARG A 232 -27.28 -7.57 10.25
CA ARG A 232 -26.60 -8.25 9.14
C ARG A 232 -25.08 -8.12 9.21
N SER A 233 -24.57 -6.96 9.60
CA SER A 233 -23.12 -6.75 9.74
C SER A 233 -22.55 -7.60 10.87
N ALA A 234 -23.25 -7.69 12.00
CA ALA A 234 -22.86 -8.51 13.14
C ALA A 234 -22.81 -10.01 12.77
N GLN A 235 -23.78 -10.52 12.01
CA GLN A 235 -23.78 -11.91 11.52
C GLN A 235 -22.57 -12.22 10.63
N ILE A 236 -22.24 -11.32 9.69
CA ILE A 236 -21.08 -11.50 8.82
C ILE A 236 -19.79 -11.46 9.64
N GLU A 237 -19.69 -10.55 10.60
CA GLU A 237 -18.53 -10.45 11.49
C GLU A 237 -18.35 -11.71 12.33
N ALA A 238 -19.42 -12.24 12.93
CA ALA A 238 -19.38 -13.51 13.65
C ALA A 238 -18.90 -14.66 12.77
N ALA A 239 -19.43 -14.80 11.55
CA ALA A 239 -19.01 -15.86 10.62
C ALA A 239 -17.58 -15.68 10.11
N LEU A 240 -17.06 -14.46 10.04
CA LEU A 240 -15.64 -14.22 9.73
C LEU A 240 -14.74 -14.61 10.91
N VAL A 241 -15.16 -14.31 12.14
CA VAL A 241 -14.45 -14.69 13.36
C VAL A 241 -14.38 -16.21 13.50
N GLU A 242 -15.47 -16.92 13.24
CA GLU A 242 -15.50 -18.40 13.20
C GLU A 242 -14.51 -18.99 12.18
N ARG A 243 -14.23 -18.26 11.10
CA ARG A 243 -13.24 -18.64 10.07
C ARG A 243 -11.83 -18.18 10.40
N GLY A 244 -11.58 -17.71 11.62
CA GLY A 244 -10.26 -17.26 12.07
C GLY A 244 -9.79 -15.97 11.40
N THR A 245 -10.72 -15.15 10.90
CA THR A 245 -10.41 -13.85 10.28
C THR A 245 -11.31 -12.74 10.85
N SER A 246 -11.05 -11.50 10.49
CA SER A 246 -11.87 -10.35 10.89
C SER A 246 -12.39 -9.62 9.67
N ARG A 247 -13.37 -8.72 9.83
CA ARG A 247 -13.86 -7.90 8.72
C ARG A 247 -12.78 -7.01 8.11
N ASP A 248 -11.79 -6.58 8.88
CA ASP A 248 -10.69 -5.78 8.33
C ASP A 248 -9.64 -6.65 7.61
N ALA A 249 -9.43 -7.88 8.10
CA ALA A 249 -8.46 -8.85 7.58
C ALA A 249 -8.96 -9.65 6.36
N ALA A 250 -10.26 -9.94 6.30
CA ALA A 250 -10.83 -10.81 5.30
C ALA A 250 -10.72 -10.24 3.88
N SER A 251 -10.28 -11.08 2.95
CA SER A 251 -10.30 -10.82 1.52
C SER A 251 -11.73 -10.54 1.03
N ALA A 252 -11.85 -9.89 -0.12
CA ALA A 252 -13.16 -9.64 -0.73
C ALA A 252 -13.94 -10.94 -0.95
N LEU A 253 -13.24 -12.03 -1.29
CA LEU A 253 -13.83 -13.36 -1.48
C LEU A 253 -14.28 -13.96 -0.15
N GLU A 254 -13.48 -13.93 0.92
CA GLU A 254 -13.89 -14.45 2.23
C GLU A 254 -15.09 -13.69 2.79
N LYS A 255 -15.12 -12.37 2.61
CA LYS A 255 -16.29 -11.54 2.95
C LYS A 255 -17.52 -11.96 2.15
N GLN A 256 -17.36 -12.22 0.86
CA GLN A 256 -18.44 -12.67 -0.01
C GLN A 256 -18.95 -14.05 0.40
N VAL A 257 -18.06 -15.00 0.70
CA VAL A 257 -18.41 -16.35 1.15
C VAL A 257 -19.11 -16.28 2.51
N ALA A 258 -18.56 -15.57 3.50
CA ALA A 258 -19.22 -15.39 4.80
C ALA A 258 -20.60 -14.73 4.65
N ALA A 259 -20.74 -13.78 3.72
CA ALA A 259 -22.02 -13.16 3.43
C ALA A 259 -23.01 -14.08 2.69
N LEU A 260 -22.53 -15.06 1.93
CA LEU A 260 -23.38 -16.06 1.26
C LEU A 260 -23.76 -17.20 2.20
N ASP A 261 -22.87 -17.61 3.09
CA ASP A 261 -23.10 -18.75 3.99
C ASP A 261 -24.04 -18.37 5.16
N THR A 262 -23.98 -17.12 5.62
CA THR A 262 -24.92 -16.57 6.61
C THR A 262 -26.23 -16.06 5.98
N ARG A 263 -26.49 -16.45 4.73
CA ARG A 263 -27.64 -15.94 3.97
C ARG A 263 -28.88 -16.76 4.27
N GLU A 264 -29.82 -16.17 4.99
CA GLU A 264 -31.17 -16.69 5.11
C GLU A 264 -32.06 -16.24 3.94
N ALA A 265 -33.12 -17.00 3.67
CA ALA A 265 -34.12 -16.64 2.67
C ALA A 265 -34.86 -15.36 3.11
N LYS A 266 -35.07 -14.44 2.17
CA LYS A 266 -35.80 -13.19 2.46
C LYS A 266 -37.27 -13.55 2.71
N VAL A 267 -37.77 -13.23 3.90
CA VAL A 267 -39.19 -13.36 4.24
C VAL A 267 -39.90 -12.09 3.82
N ALA A 268 -40.97 -12.21 3.02
CA ALA A 268 -41.82 -11.08 2.66
C ALA A 268 -42.54 -10.58 3.92
N ALA A 269 -42.27 -9.33 4.32
CA ALA A 269 -42.95 -8.68 5.44
C ALA A 269 -43.75 -7.48 4.94
N ASP A 270 -44.84 -7.15 5.64
CA ASP A 270 -45.58 -5.92 5.40
C ASP A 270 -44.73 -4.71 5.82
N GLN A 271 -44.40 -3.87 4.85
CA GLN A 271 -43.50 -2.74 5.00
C GLN A 271 -44.04 -1.67 5.97
N VAL A 272 -45.37 -1.53 6.10
CA VAL A 272 -45.99 -0.59 7.06
C VAL A 272 -45.72 -1.04 8.50
N GLY A 273 -45.94 -2.33 8.79
CA GLY A 273 -45.59 -2.93 10.07
C GLY A 273 -44.10 -2.84 10.38
N LEU A 274 -43.25 -2.97 9.36
CA LEU A 274 -41.80 -2.92 9.50
C LEU A 274 -41.28 -1.54 9.90
N VAL A 275 -41.78 -0.46 9.30
CA VAL A 275 -41.40 0.91 9.69
C VAL A 275 -41.86 1.24 11.11
N ALA A 276 -43.05 0.76 11.52
CA ALA A 276 -43.51 0.90 12.90
C ALA A 276 -42.57 0.19 13.88
N GLN A 277 -42.16 -1.04 13.56
CA GLN A 277 -41.20 -1.82 14.34
C GLN A 277 -39.82 -1.12 14.42
N TRP A 278 -39.36 -0.51 13.33
CA TRP A 278 -38.13 0.29 13.35
C TRP A 278 -38.27 1.51 14.26
N ARG A 279 -39.39 2.23 14.20
CA ARG A 279 -39.61 3.40 15.07
C ARG A 279 -39.64 3.02 16.55
N GLU A 280 -40.21 1.87 16.89
CA GLU A 280 -40.20 1.31 18.25
C GLU A 280 -38.79 0.89 18.69
N THR A 281 -38.05 0.20 17.83
CA THR A 281 -36.67 -0.23 18.10
C THR A 281 -35.75 0.97 18.30
N ALA A 282 -35.88 2.02 17.47
CA ALA A 282 -35.16 3.27 17.64
C ALA A 282 -35.53 3.96 18.96
N ALA A 283 -36.81 3.96 19.36
CA ALA A 283 -37.25 4.54 20.62
C ALA A 283 -36.67 3.80 21.84
N ARG A 284 -36.66 2.45 21.80
CA ARG A 284 -36.03 1.61 22.84
C ARG A 284 -34.52 1.86 22.97
N ALA A 285 -33.86 2.18 21.86
CA ALA A 285 -32.44 2.57 21.83
C ALA A 285 -32.18 4.05 22.15
N GLY A 286 -33.18 4.80 22.66
CA GLY A 286 -33.03 6.18 23.11
C GLY A 286 -33.21 7.25 22.03
N PHE A 287 -33.71 6.89 20.84
CA PHE A 287 -33.94 7.81 19.73
C PHE A 287 -35.42 7.88 19.35
N GLY A 288 -36.19 8.49 20.24
CA GLY A 288 -37.65 8.62 20.15
C GLY A 288 -38.14 9.59 19.06
N PRO A 289 -39.47 9.69 18.88
CA PRO A 289 -40.09 10.52 17.83
C PRO A 289 -39.71 12.00 17.87
N GLU A 290 -39.64 12.59 19.06
CA GLU A 290 -39.29 14.01 19.24
C GLU A 290 -37.84 14.28 18.84
N ALA A 291 -36.89 13.46 19.30
CA ALA A 291 -35.48 13.58 18.96
C ALA A 291 -35.26 13.49 17.44
N ARG A 292 -35.91 12.52 16.78
CA ARG A 292 -35.87 12.38 15.30
C ARG A 292 -36.41 13.62 14.60
N SER A 293 -37.60 14.07 14.99
CA SER A 293 -38.27 15.21 14.37
C SER A 293 -37.49 16.51 14.57
N MET A 294 -36.89 16.70 15.75
CA MET A 294 -36.04 17.84 16.08
C MET A 294 -34.81 17.88 15.18
N MET A 295 -34.08 16.77 15.03
CA MET A 295 -32.92 16.69 14.13
C MET A 295 -33.27 17.05 12.68
N VAL A 296 -34.41 16.57 12.17
CA VAL A 296 -34.88 16.91 10.81
C VAL A 296 -35.15 18.42 10.70
N ARG A 297 -35.87 19.02 11.66
CA ARG A 297 -36.17 20.46 11.67
C ARG A 297 -34.90 21.31 11.76
N GLU A 298 -33.95 20.96 12.60
CA GLU A 298 -32.68 21.66 12.73
C GLU A 298 -31.83 21.58 11.45
N ALA A 299 -31.81 20.41 10.79
CA ALA A 299 -31.15 20.26 9.50
C ALA A 299 -31.82 21.13 8.43
N GLN A 300 -33.17 21.14 8.36
CA GLN A 300 -33.93 22.01 7.45
C GLN A 300 -33.64 23.49 7.69
N ALA A 301 -33.66 23.94 8.95
CA ALA A 301 -33.36 25.32 9.32
C ALA A 301 -31.94 25.73 8.89
N ARG A 302 -30.94 24.87 9.15
CA ARG A 302 -29.55 25.10 8.72
C ARG A 302 -29.40 25.13 7.20
N ALA A 303 -30.09 24.26 6.48
CA ALA A 303 -30.05 24.24 5.02
C ALA A 303 -30.69 25.50 4.40
N ALA A 304 -31.72 26.05 5.03
CA ALA A 304 -32.40 27.26 4.58
C ALA A 304 -31.57 28.54 4.82
N ASP A 305 -30.67 28.55 5.81
CA ASP A 305 -29.80 29.67 6.14
C ASP A 305 -28.89 30.05 4.94
N PRO A 306 -29.02 31.27 4.37
CA PRO A 306 -28.14 31.76 3.31
C PRO A 306 -26.65 31.74 3.68
N CYS A 307 -26.31 31.98 4.95
CA CYS A 307 -24.92 31.97 5.43
C CYS A 307 -24.33 30.55 5.32
N HIS A 308 -25.09 29.52 5.68
CA HIS A 308 -24.66 28.13 5.53
C HIS A 308 -24.39 27.77 4.06
N ARG A 309 -25.30 28.14 3.15
CA ARG A 309 -25.14 27.89 1.70
C ARG A 309 -23.93 28.60 1.12
N ALA A 310 -23.76 29.90 1.41
CA ALA A 310 -22.60 30.67 0.97
C ALA A 310 -21.28 30.09 1.51
N ARG A 311 -21.26 29.69 2.78
CA ARG A 311 -20.10 29.04 3.41
C ARG A 311 -19.75 27.72 2.73
N MET A 312 -20.73 26.87 2.41
CA MET A 312 -20.51 25.61 1.70
C MET A 312 -19.91 25.84 0.30
N ALA A 313 -20.45 26.79 -0.47
CA ALA A 313 -19.95 27.12 -1.80
C ALA A 313 -18.51 27.65 -1.78
N PHE A 314 -18.23 28.69 -0.97
CA PHE A 314 -16.90 29.30 -0.89
C PHE A 314 -15.84 28.31 -0.35
N GLN A 315 -16.22 27.45 0.60
CA GLN A 315 -15.31 26.44 1.12
C GLN A 315 -15.00 25.36 0.07
N GLY A 316 -15.92 25.02 -0.84
CA GLY A 316 -15.76 23.96 -1.82
C GLY A 316 -14.52 24.11 -2.70
N GLU A 317 -14.36 25.24 -3.38
CA GLU A 317 -13.25 25.49 -4.30
C GLU A 317 -11.90 25.54 -3.58
N THR A 318 -11.80 26.35 -2.52
CA THR A 318 -10.55 26.52 -1.77
C THR A 318 -10.17 25.22 -1.04
N ALA A 319 -11.15 24.46 -0.52
CA ALA A 319 -10.88 23.17 0.10
C ALA A 319 -10.45 22.13 -0.93
N ALA A 320 -11.01 22.15 -2.14
CA ALA A 320 -10.65 21.20 -3.19
C ALA A 320 -9.20 21.40 -3.64
N ALA A 321 -8.79 22.64 -3.90
CA ALA A 321 -7.40 22.96 -4.23
C ALA A 321 -6.42 22.49 -3.14
N ARG A 322 -6.74 22.76 -1.87
CA ARG A 322 -5.92 22.30 -0.72
C ARG A 322 -5.89 20.78 -0.59
N ALA A 323 -7.02 20.11 -0.79
CA ALA A 323 -7.12 18.66 -0.70
C ALA A 323 -6.33 17.96 -1.81
N VAL A 324 -6.42 18.45 -3.05
CA VAL A 324 -5.64 17.94 -4.19
C VAL A 324 -4.15 18.17 -3.97
N ALA A 325 -3.73 19.36 -3.53
CA ALA A 325 -2.33 19.65 -3.25
C ALA A 325 -1.77 18.74 -2.15
N HIS A 326 -2.50 18.55 -1.04
CA HIS A 326 -2.11 17.64 0.03
C HIS A 326 -2.06 16.18 -0.44
N ALA A 327 -3.06 15.73 -1.19
CA ALA A 327 -3.09 14.37 -1.75
C ALA A 327 -1.90 14.13 -2.69
N ALA A 328 -1.57 15.10 -3.54
CA ALA A 328 -0.42 15.05 -4.43
C ALA A 328 0.91 15.03 -3.66
N GLU A 329 1.08 15.83 -2.59
CA GLU A 329 2.26 15.80 -1.73
C GLU A 329 2.41 14.43 -1.03
N LYS A 330 1.33 13.91 -0.46
CA LYS A 330 1.31 12.62 0.23
C LYS A 330 1.66 11.46 -0.69
N LEU A 331 0.98 11.36 -1.84
CA LEU A 331 1.24 10.31 -2.82
C LEU A 331 2.64 10.47 -3.42
N GLY A 332 3.01 11.71 -3.74
CA GLY A 332 4.31 12.08 -4.31
C GLY A 332 5.50 11.75 -3.41
N GLU A 333 5.33 11.66 -2.09
CA GLU A 333 6.40 11.25 -1.17
C GLU A 333 6.75 9.75 -1.30
N ARG A 334 5.77 8.91 -1.61
CA ARG A 334 5.94 7.45 -1.72
C ARG A 334 6.10 6.98 -3.16
N GLN A 335 5.61 7.74 -4.13
CA GLN A 335 5.56 7.35 -5.53
C GLN A 335 5.94 8.53 -6.42
N SER A 336 6.87 8.33 -7.37
CA SER A 336 7.14 9.38 -8.37
C SER A 336 5.95 9.60 -9.29
N LEU A 337 5.19 8.55 -9.59
CA LEU A 337 3.94 8.57 -10.36
C LEU A 337 2.82 7.93 -9.57
N PHE A 338 1.64 8.54 -9.58
CA PHE A 338 0.43 8.00 -8.97
C PHE A 338 -0.75 8.10 -9.94
N SER A 339 -1.72 7.19 -9.84
CA SER A 339 -2.87 7.18 -10.73
C SER A 339 -3.83 8.33 -10.42
N ALA A 340 -4.58 8.77 -11.43
CA ALA A 340 -5.65 9.75 -11.25
C ALA A 340 -6.70 9.28 -10.22
N ALA A 341 -6.97 7.97 -10.19
CA ALA A 341 -7.88 7.35 -9.22
C ALA A 341 -7.37 7.51 -7.77
N ALA A 342 -6.09 7.25 -7.52
CA ALA A 342 -5.48 7.40 -6.20
C ALA A 342 -5.50 8.85 -5.73
N LEU A 343 -5.18 9.80 -6.62
CA LEU A 343 -5.24 11.23 -6.31
C LEU A 343 -6.65 11.68 -5.92
N ARG A 344 -7.67 11.28 -6.70
CA ARG A 344 -9.06 11.62 -6.42
C ARG A 344 -9.54 11.00 -5.11
N GLN A 345 -9.22 9.73 -4.86
CA GLN A 345 -9.60 9.04 -3.63
C GLN A 345 -9.00 9.74 -2.40
N GLU A 346 -7.71 10.07 -2.44
CA GLU A 346 -7.04 10.71 -1.30
C GLU A 346 -7.52 12.15 -1.09
N ALA A 347 -7.72 12.93 -2.17
CA ALA A 347 -8.31 14.27 -2.08
C ALA A 347 -9.73 14.23 -1.50
N GLY A 348 -10.55 13.25 -1.94
CA GLY A 348 -11.90 13.03 -1.42
C GLY A 348 -11.92 12.66 0.06
N ARG A 349 -10.95 11.85 0.52
CA ARG A 349 -10.78 11.52 1.95
C ARG A 349 -10.53 12.77 2.79
N ILE A 350 -9.63 13.65 2.33
CA ILE A 350 -9.24 14.88 3.04
C ILE A 350 -10.40 15.89 3.05
N GLY A 351 -11.11 16.00 1.92
CA GLY A 351 -12.22 16.93 1.73
C GLY A 351 -13.60 16.36 2.06
N LEU A 352 -13.70 15.24 2.78
CA LEU A 352 -14.97 14.53 2.99
C LEU A 352 -16.06 15.46 3.54
N GLY A 353 -17.21 15.46 2.86
CA GLY A 353 -18.35 16.33 3.17
C GLY A 353 -18.17 17.80 2.82
N ARG A 354 -17.00 18.23 2.36
CA ARG A 354 -16.71 19.62 1.96
C ARG A 354 -16.59 19.80 0.45
N ILE A 355 -16.16 18.75 -0.25
CA ILE A 355 -15.92 18.78 -1.69
C ILE A 355 -16.51 17.54 -2.36
N GLY A 356 -16.95 17.70 -3.60
CA GLY A 356 -17.48 16.63 -4.47
C GLY A 356 -16.46 16.20 -5.53
N TYR A 357 -16.83 15.21 -6.32
CA TYR A 357 -16.11 14.67 -7.47
C TYR A 357 -15.80 15.76 -8.52
N GLU A 358 -16.75 16.65 -8.81
CA GLU A 358 -16.56 17.75 -9.76
C GLU A 358 -15.56 18.78 -9.23
N HIS A 359 -15.71 19.19 -7.96
CA HIS A 359 -14.77 20.11 -7.29
C HIS A 359 -13.32 19.57 -7.35
N ILE A 360 -13.13 18.27 -7.11
CA ILE A 360 -11.81 17.63 -7.22
C ILE A 360 -11.31 17.66 -8.67
N GLY A 361 -12.18 17.40 -9.65
CA GLY A 361 -11.83 17.48 -11.07
C GLY A 361 -11.29 18.86 -11.44
N ALA A 362 -12.06 19.91 -11.14
CA ALA A 362 -11.67 21.30 -11.43
C ALA A 362 -10.37 21.70 -10.70
N ALA A 363 -10.17 21.25 -9.47
CA ALA A 363 -8.93 21.50 -8.72
C ALA A 363 -7.71 20.78 -9.32
N ILE A 364 -7.88 19.56 -9.84
CA ILE A 364 -6.84 18.83 -10.59
C ILE A 364 -6.48 19.61 -11.86
N ASP A 365 -7.48 20.03 -12.63
CA ASP A 365 -7.27 20.78 -13.88
C ASP A 365 -6.54 22.10 -13.63
N THR A 366 -6.91 22.81 -12.56
CA THR A 366 -6.23 24.04 -12.12
C THR A 366 -4.77 23.76 -11.73
N ALA A 367 -4.51 22.71 -10.95
CA ALA A 367 -3.15 22.34 -10.55
C ALA A 367 -2.28 21.93 -11.77
N MET A 368 -2.89 21.35 -12.81
CA MET A 368 -2.23 21.05 -14.08
C MET A 368 -1.89 22.32 -14.86
N GLN A 369 -2.83 23.27 -14.97
CA GLN A 369 -2.61 24.55 -15.64
C GLN A 369 -1.50 25.37 -14.96
N GLN A 370 -1.44 25.33 -13.63
CA GLN A 370 -0.39 25.97 -12.84
C GLN A 370 0.95 25.22 -12.91
N GLY A 371 0.96 23.98 -13.43
CA GLY A 371 2.15 23.14 -13.56
C GLY A 371 2.65 22.53 -12.24
N ASP A 372 1.82 22.52 -11.19
CA ASP A 372 2.13 21.87 -9.91
C ASP A 372 1.94 20.35 -10.03
N LEU A 373 0.98 19.95 -10.87
CA LEU A 373 0.69 18.57 -11.25
C LEU A 373 0.99 18.38 -12.74
N LEU A 374 1.66 17.29 -13.10
CA LEU A 374 2.06 17.00 -14.47
C LEU A 374 1.52 15.65 -14.89
N GLU A 375 0.83 15.60 -16.03
CA GLU A 375 0.22 14.38 -16.56
C GLU A 375 1.29 13.37 -17.01
N ARG A 376 1.11 12.10 -16.66
CA ARG A 376 2.00 10.97 -16.98
C ARG A 376 1.19 9.72 -17.22
N ILE A 377 1.79 8.75 -17.91
CA ILE A 377 1.23 7.41 -18.00
C ILE A 377 1.58 6.68 -16.71
N PHE A 378 0.56 6.26 -15.95
CA PHE A 378 0.74 5.39 -14.79
C PHE A 378 0.55 3.94 -15.22
N ILE A 379 1.58 3.12 -15.03
CA ILE A 379 1.52 1.68 -15.27
C ILE A 379 1.22 1.01 -13.93
N ASP A 380 0.12 0.26 -13.85
CA ASP A 380 -0.17 -0.54 -12.68
C ASP A 380 0.77 -1.74 -12.56
N ARG A 381 0.62 -2.51 -11.48
CA ARG A 381 1.50 -3.65 -11.21
C ARG A 381 1.37 -4.79 -12.23
N ARG A 382 0.26 -4.85 -12.98
CA ARG A 382 0.00 -5.85 -14.03
C ARG A 382 0.41 -5.36 -15.42
N GLY A 383 1.04 -4.20 -15.51
CA GLY A 383 1.46 -3.61 -16.79
C GLY A 383 0.36 -2.83 -17.51
N ALA A 384 -0.82 -2.67 -16.92
CA ALA A 384 -1.89 -1.90 -17.54
C ALA A 384 -1.63 -0.39 -17.38
N THR A 385 -1.83 0.37 -18.46
CA THR A 385 -1.62 1.82 -18.50
C THR A 385 -2.89 2.57 -18.11
N PHE A 386 -2.74 3.60 -17.27
CA PHE A 386 -3.80 4.49 -16.81
C PHE A 386 -3.35 5.94 -16.86
N ALA A 387 -4.31 6.86 -16.84
CA ALA A 387 -4.02 8.26 -16.57
C ALA A 387 -3.39 8.41 -15.18
N GLY A 388 -2.30 9.14 -15.11
CA GLY A 388 -1.53 9.36 -13.90
C GLY A 388 -0.93 10.74 -13.84
N PHE A 389 -0.32 11.03 -12.71
CA PHE A 389 0.27 12.31 -12.42
C PHE A 389 1.60 12.16 -11.68
N THR A 390 2.41 13.20 -11.81
CA THR A 390 3.57 13.45 -10.96
C THR A 390 3.53 14.90 -10.47
N THR A 391 4.29 15.19 -9.42
CA THR A 391 4.45 16.55 -8.90
C THR A 391 5.64 17.23 -9.56
N ARG A 392 5.59 18.56 -9.68
CA ARG A 392 6.75 19.37 -10.11
C ARG A 392 8.00 19.03 -9.30
N GLN A 393 7.85 18.91 -7.98
CA GLN A 393 8.96 18.60 -7.07
C GLN A 393 9.66 17.28 -7.40
N ASN A 394 8.92 16.23 -7.77
CA ASN A 394 9.51 14.94 -8.12
C ASN A 394 10.28 15.02 -9.45
N VAL A 395 9.73 15.72 -10.45
CA VAL A 395 10.41 15.98 -11.73
C VAL A 395 11.70 16.75 -11.51
N GLU A 396 11.67 17.84 -10.73
CA GLU A 396 12.85 18.66 -10.43
C GLU A 396 13.91 17.86 -9.66
N THR A 397 13.50 17.03 -8.70
CA THR A 397 14.41 16.21 -7.90
C THR A 397 15.15 15.19 -8.78
N GLU A 398 14.42 14.46 -9.63
CA GLU A 398 15.01 13.48 -10.55
C GLU A 398 15.91 14.16 -11.59
N ALA A 399 15.46 15.27 -12.19
CA ALA A 399 16.25 16.02 -13.16
C ALA A 399 17.55 16.57 -12.55
N ARG A 400 17.47 17.09 -11.32
CA ARG A 400 18.63 17.59 -10.59
C ARG A 400 19.64 16.49 -10.29
N MET A 401 19.17 15.34 -9.81
CA MET A 401 20.02 14.18 -9.54
C MET A 401 20.81 13.75 -10.80
N LEU A 402 20.12 13.63 -11.94
CA LEU A 402 20.76 13.28 -13.22
C LEU A 402 21.75 14.34 -13.69
N ARG A 403 21.40 15.63 -13.55
CA ARG A 403 22.28 16.74 -13.92
C ARG A 403 23.56 16.74 -13.10
N ILE A 404 23.49 16.57 -11.78
CA ILE A 404 24.70 16.56 -10.93
C ILE A 404 25.62 15.38 -11.26
N GLU A 405 25.06 14.21 -11.60
CA GLU A 405 25.86 13.09 -12.08
C GLU A 405 26.57 13.41 -13.40
N ALA A 406 25.84 13.96 -14.38
CA ALA A 406 26.39 14.35 -15.67
C ALA A 406 27.51 15.39 -15.53
N ASP A 407 27.29 16.44 -14.73
CA ASP A 407 28.27 17.50 -14.43
C ASP A 407 29.50 16.97 -13.66
N GLY A 408 29.39 15.81 -13.01
CA GLY A 408 30.48 15.14 -12.29
C GLY A 408 31.36 14.22 -13.14
N ARG A 409 31.04 14.02 -14.42
CA ARG A 409 31.80 13.14 -15.31
C ARG A 409 33.15 13.76 -15.66
N GLY A 410 34.23 13.00 -15.48
CA GLY A 410 35.61 13.47 -15.70
C GLY A 410 36.12 14.54 -14.74
N ALA A 411 35.35 14.90 -13.70
CA ALA A 411 35.65 16.03 -12.82
C ALA A 411 36.78 15.80 -11.81
N LEU A 412 37.12 14.54 -11.50
CA LEU A 412 38.09 14.18 -10.45
C LEU A 412 39.32 13.46 -11.01
N ALA A 413 40.44 13.60 -10.30
CA ALA A 413 41.61 12.76 -10.54
C ALA A 413 41.31 11.29 -10.16
N PRO A 414 41.88 10.31 -10.88
CA PRO A 414 41.74 8.90 -10.52
C PRO A 414 42.49 8.59 -9.22
N ILE A 415 42.03 7.58 -8.49
CA ILE A 415 42.70 7.14 -7.24
C ILE A 415 44.04 6.50 -7.57
N ALA A 416 44.13 5.74 -8.66
CA ALA A 416 45.35 5.08 -9.10
C ALA A 416 45.53 5.16 -10.62
N SER A 417 46.78 5.12 -11.08
CA SER A 417 47.08 4.88 -12.49
C SER A 417 46.67 3.47 -12.92
N PRO A 418 46.43 3.20 -14.21
CA PRO A 418 46.06 1.86 -14.68
C PRO A 418 47.02 0.76 -14.22
N LEU A 419 48.33 1.02 -14.24
CA LEU A 419 49.33 0.07 -13.77
C LEU A 419 49.25 -0.17 -12.26
N ALA A 420 49.07 0.89 -11.46
CA ALA A 420 48.94 0.77 -10.01
C ALA A 420 47.64 0.05 -9.61
N ALA A 421 46.53 0.31 -10.31
CA ALA A 421 45.28 -0.40 -10.12
C ALA A 421 45.41 -1.89 -10.46
N ALA A 422 46.05 -2.24 -11.57
CA ALA A 422 46.30 -3.63 -11.96
C ALA A 422 47.15 -4.38 -10.92
N LYS A 423 48.22 -3.75 -10.41
CA LYS A 423 49.04 -4.30 -9.33
C LYS A 423 48.25 -4.51 -8.03
N ALA A 424 47.43 -3.54 -7.64
CA ALA A 424 46.59 -3.64 -6.45
C ALA A 424 45.59 -4.81 -6.55
N VAL A 425 44.95 -4.99 -7.70
CA VAL A 425 44.03 -6.10 -7.95
C VAL A 425 44.75 -7.45 -7.95
N ALA A 426 45.92 -7.55 -8.58
CA ALA A 426 46.71 -8.78 -8.55
C ALA A 426 47.13 -9.17 -7.11
N ALA A 427 47.56 -8.19 -6.31
CA ALA A 427 47.91 -8.41 -4.91
C ALA A 427 46.69 -8.82 -4.06
N ALA A 428 45.54 -8.17 -4.24
CA ALA A 428 44.30 -8.52 -3.55
C ALA A 428 43.81 -9.92 -3.93
N ALA A 429 43.87 -10.29 -5.21
CA ALA A 429 43.50 -11.62 -5.69
C ALA A 429 44.41 -12.70 -5.09
N ALA A 430 45.73 -12.50 -5.10
CA ALA A 430 46.68 -13.44 -4.50
C ALA A 430 46.48 -13.57 -2.98
N GLN A 431 46.13 -12.49 -2.28
CA GLN A 431 45.80 -12.54 -0.86
C GLN A 431 44.50 -13.33 -0.60
N ALA A 432 43.47 -13.14 -1.42
CA ALA A 432 42.23 -13.88 -1.32
C ALA A 432 42.41 -15.38 -1.62
N GLU A 433 43.25 -15.73 -2.61
CA GLU A 433 43.57 -17.12 -2.95
C GLU A 433 44.21 -17.86 -1.77
N ARG A 434 45.11 -17.19 -1.02
CA ARG A 434 45.68 -17.75 0.23
C ARG A 434 44.64 -17.98 1.32
N ALA A 435 43.56 -17.20 1.31
CA ALA A 435 42.42 -17.37 2.21
C ALA A 435 41.36 -18.34 1.65
N GLY A 436 41.65 -19.06 0.55
CA GLY A 436 40.75 -20.04 -0.07
C GLY A 436 39.68 -19.46 -0.99
N HIS A 437 39.83 -18.22 -1.46
CA HIS A 437 38.85 -17.52 -2.29
C HIS A 437 39.46 -17.05 -3.61
N SER A 438 38.87 -17.40 -4.74
CA SER A 438 39.31 -16.91 -6.05
C SER A 438 38.53 -15.67 -6.49
N TRP A 439 39.20 -14.74 -7.15
CA TRP A 439 38.58 -13.59 -7.79
C TRP A 439 38.21 -13.90 -9.24
N ASN A 440 36.95 -13.66 -9.62
CA ASN A 440 36.50 -13.78 -11.00
C ASN A 440 36.85 -12.54 -11.85
N SER A 441 36.61 -12.64 -13.16
CA SER A 441 36.89 -11.56 -14.12
C SER A 441 36.11 -10.29 -13.81
N ASP A 442 34.83 -10.41 -13.44
CA ASP A 442 33.95 -9.29 -13.12
C ASP A 442 34.51 -8.46 -11.96
N GLN A 443 34.94 -9.13 -10.87
CA GLN A 443 35.50 -8.48 -9.69
C GLN A 443 36.82 -7.77 -10.00
N ARG A 444 37.71 -8.41 -10.77
CA ARG A 444 38.99 -7.82 -11.17
C ARG A 444 38.78 -6.56 -12.02
N SER A 445 37.93 -6.65 -13.04
CA SER A 445 37.59 -5.53 -13.93
C SER A 445 36.90 -4.40 -13.17
N ALA A 446 35.94 -4.72 -12.30
CA ALA A 446 35.22 -3.74 -11.50
C ALA A 446 36.17 -2.93 -10.61
N THR A 447 37.07 -3.59 -9.86
CA THR A 447 38.01 -2.88 -8.99
C THR A 447 38.99 -2.01 -9.78
N GLN A 448 39.50 -2.49 -10.92
CA GLN A 448 40.38 -1.68 -11.77
C GLN A 448 39.65 -0.43 -12.27
N GLN A 449 38.45 -0.59 -12.82
CA GLN A 449 37.62 0.50 -13.32
C GLN A 449 37.37 1.56 -12.25
N LEU A 450 36.99 1.17 -11.04
CA LEU A 450 36.73 2.08 -9.94
C LEU A 450 37.97 2.88 -9.52
N LEU A 451 39.14 2.24 -9.47
CA LEU A 451 40.40 2.89 -9.09
C LEU A 451 40.89 3.88 -10.15
N THR A 452 40.60 3.63 -11.43
CA THR A 452 41.03 4.46 -12.56
C THR A 452 40.02 5.49 -13.01
N SER A 453 38.77 5.44 -12.52
CA SER A 453 37.71 6.34 -12.96
C SER A 453 38.01 7.80 -12.61
N ARG A 454 37.63 8.72 -13.50
CA ARG A 454 37.68 10.18 -13.28
C ARG A 454 36.33 10.78 -12.89
N ASN A 455 35.29 9.96 -12.81
CA ASN A 455 33.95 10.42 -12.52
C ASN A 455 33.79 10.65 -11.01
N ARG A 456 33.07 11.71 -10.64
CA ARG A 456 32.67 11.96 -9.26
C ARG A 456 31.76 10.86 -8.74
N ILE A 457 30.89 10.32 -9.60
CA ILE A 457 29.88 9.33 -9.23
C ILE A 457 30.07 8.10 -10.11
N THR A 458 30.25 6.94 -9.49
CA THR A 458 30.33 5.64 -10.16
C THR A 458 29.48 4.62 -9.45
N ALA A 459 29.24 3.48 -10.09
CA ALA A 459 28.46 2.41 -9.50
C ALA A 459 29.03 1.00 -9.66
N VAL A 460 28.63 0.13 -8.74
CA VAL A 460 28.73 -1.34 -8.85
C VAL A 460 27.32 -1.93 -8.79
N GLN A 461 26.85 -2.43 -9.93
CA GLN A 461 25.64 -3.22 -10.04
C GLN A 461 26.02 -4.70 -9.87
N GLY A 462 25.44 -5.40 -8.89
CA GLY A 462 25.65 -6.84 -8.85
C GLY A 462 24.57 -7.60 -8.11
N TYR A 463 24.32 -8.82 -8.55
CA TYR A 463 23.32 -9.70 -7.95
C TYR A 463 23.62 -10.01 -6.48
N ALA A 464 22.59 -10.35 -5.72
CA ALA A 464 22.72 -10.85 -4.36
C ALA A 464 23.74 -12.00 -4.29
N GLY A 465 24.79 -11.84 -3.48
CA GLY A 465 25.78 -12.89 -3.27
C GLY A 465 26.97 -12.90 -4.24
N THR A 466 27.24 -11.82 -4.96
CA THR A 466 28.41 -11.62 -5.85
C THR A 466 29.71 -11.19 -5.12
N ALA A 467 29.70 -11.21 -3.78
CA ALA A 467 30.81 -10.80 -2.91
C ALA A 467 31.31 -9.35 -3.05
N LYS A 468 30.48 -8.43 -3.60
CA LYS A 468 30.76 -6.98 -3.76
C LYS A 468 31.54 -6.37 -2.59
N THR A 469 31.00 -6.51 -1.39
CA THR A 469 31.50 -5.85 -0.18
C THR A 469 32.88 -6.36 0.25
N THR A 470 33.08 -7.69 0.27
CA THR A 470 34.30 -8.33 0.78
C THR A 470 35.45 -8.34 -0.23
N THR A 471 35.17 -8.16 -1.52
CA THR A 471 36.20 -8.13 -2.58
C THR A 471 36.40 -6.72 -3.12
N VAL A 472 35.47 -6.26 -3.96
CA VAL A 472 35.59 -5.01 -4.74
C VAL A 472 35.67 -3.79 -3.83
N LEU A 473 34.73 -3.65 -2.88
CA LEU A 473 34.66 -2.46 -2.02
C LEU A 473 35.78 -2.41 -0.99
N ALA A 474 36.09 -3.53 -0.33
CA ALA A 474 37.18 -3.60 0.63
C ALA A 474 38.54 -3.25 -0.02
N THR A 475 38.79 -3.75 -1.23
CA THR A 475 40.02 -3.42 -1.98
C THR A 475 40.04 -1.96 -2.39
N PHE A 476 38.94 -1.44 -2.94
CA PHE A 476 38.83 -0.03 -3.29
C PHE A 476 39.09 0.89 -2.08
N ALA A 477 38.44 0.61 -0.95
CA ALA A 477 38.59 1.40 0.27
C ALA A 477 40.02 1.38 0.79
N ARG A 478 40.64 0.20 0.86
CA ARG A 478 42.05 0.05 1.28
C ARG A 478 43.01 0.83 0.39
N GLU A 479 42.87 0.72 -0.93
CA GLU A 479 43.74 1.41 -1.88
C GLU A 479 43.52 2.93 -1.88
N ALA A 480 42.27 3.39 -1.68
CA ALA A 480 41.94 4.79 -1.53
C ALA A 480 42.56 5.39 -0.26
N GLN A 481 42.40 4.70 0.89
CA GLN A 481 42.99 5.10 2.17
C GLN A 481 44.52 5.12 2.12
N ALA A 482 45.14 4.11 1.51
CA ALA A 482 46.59 4.05 1.32
C ALA A 482 47.15 5.23 0.51
N ARG A 483 46.29 5.90 -0.27
CA ARG A 483 46.62 7.09 -1.07
C ARG A 483 46.06 8.39 -0.49
N GLY A 484 45.70 8.37 0.80
CA GLY A 484 45.28 9.56 1.55
C GLY A 484 43.84 10.01 1.32
N VAL A 485 43.00 9.18 0.66
CA VAL A 485 41.57 9.46 0.48
C VAL A 485 40.79 8.97 1.71
N SER A 486 40.04 9.85 2.37
CA SER A 486 39.18 9.43 3.49
C SER A 486 37.95 8.69 2.97
N VAL A 487 37.65 7.52 3.54
CA VAL A 487 36.53 6.67 3.10
C VAL A 487 35.45 6.59 4.17
N THR A 488 34.23 6.97 3.83
CA THR A 488 33.05 6.83 4.69
C THR A 488 32.11 5.77 4.13
N ALA A 489 31.72 4.82 4.98
CA ALA A 489 30.77 3.77 4.65
C ALA A 489 29.34 4.25 4.95
N LEU A 490 28.47 4.24 3.95
CA LEU A 490 27.09 4.67 4.06
C LEU A 490 26.12 3.55 3.64
N ALA A 491 24.96 3.48 4.30
CA ALA A 491 23.85 2.66 3.83
C ALA A 491 22.49 3.26 4.25
N PRO A 492 21.37 2.86 3.62
CA PRO A 492 20.03 3.28 4.02
C PRO A 492 19.65 2.83 5.44
N THR A 493 20.09 1.63 5.85
CA THR A 493 19.77 1.05 7.16
C THR A 493 20.99 1.00 8.06
N ALA A 494 20.78 1.15 9.38
CA ALA A 494 21.87 1.14 10.35
C ALA A 494 22.60 -0.22 10.42
N SER A 495 21.87 -1.32 10.24
CA SER A 495 22.46 -2.67 10.17
C SER A 495 23.39 -2.82 8.96
N ALA A 496 22.95 -2.42 7.77
CA ALA A 496 23.77 -2.46 6.56
C ALA A 496 25.00 -1.54 6.68
N ALA A 497 24.83 -0.33 7.22
CA ALA A 497 25.91 0.62 7.41
C ALA A 497 27.00 0.04 8.33
N MET A 498 26.62 -0.57 9.46
CA MET A 498 27.58 -1.23 10.35
C MET A 498 28.29 -2.41 9.69
N THR A 499 27.57 -3.26 8.95
CA THR A 499 28.18 -4.40 8.24
C THR A 499 29.18 -3.93 7.19
N LEU A 500 28.83 -2.89 6.44
CA LEU A 500 29.71 -2.26 5.46
C LEU A 500 30.94 -1.65 6.14
N GLY A 501 30.75 -0.84 7.18
CA GLY A 501 31.85 -0.23 7.93
C GLY A 501 32.84 -1.26 8.48
N ALA A 502 32.34 -2.33 9.09
CA ALA A 502 33.17 -3.42 9.59
C ALA A 502 33.96 -4.12 8.46
N ALA A 503 33.34 -4.38 7.31
CA ALA A 503 33.99 -5.00 6.17
C ALA A 503 35.06 -4.11 5.52
N LEU A 504 34.89 -2.79 5.59
CA LEU A 504 35.81 -1.80 5.04
C LEU A 504 36.87 -1.31 6.04
N GLY A 505 36.78 -1.71 7.32
CA GLY A 505 37.65 -1.17 8.37
C GLY A 505 37.44 0.32 8.65
N THR A 506 36.22 0.83 8.47
CA THR A 506 35.84 2.24 8.69
C THR A 506 34.54 2.35 9.50
N ASN A 507 34.19 3.56 9.91
CA ASN A 507 32.90 3.80 10.55
C ASN A 507 31.78 3.78 9.51
N GLY A 508 30.72 3.04 9.82
CA GLY A 508 29.49 3.00 9.03
C GLY A 508 28.44 3.95 9.58
N ASP A 509 27.85 4.78 8.72
CA ASP A 509 26.72 5.65 9.10
C ASP A 509 25.53 5.51 8.13
N THR A 510 24.34 5.90 8.58
CA THR A 510 23.19 5.91 7.68
C THR A 510 23.22 7.13 6.76
N VAL A 511 22.76 6.98 5.51
CA VAL A 511 22.65 8.13 4.58
C VAL A 511 21.80 9.24 5.20
N ALA A 512 20.66 8.91 5.80
CA ALA A 512 19.80 9.89 6.46
C ALA A 512 20.51 10.69 7.57
N ARG A 513 21.39 10.05 8.36
CA ARG A 513 22.18 10.76 9.38
C ARG A 513 23.27 11.60 8.74
N HIS A 514 23.97 11.06 7.76
CA HIS A 514 25.03 11.77 7.04
C HIS A 514 24.49 13.05 6.37
N LEU A 515 23.27 13.03 5.81
CA LEU A 515 22.61 14.22 5.24
C LEU A 515 22.24 15.28 6.29
N LEU A 516 22.14 14.93 7.57
CA LEU A 516 21.84 15.87 8.67
C LEU A 516 23.09 16.42 9.33
N SER A 517 24.15 15.61 9.40
CA SER A 517 25.41 15.95 10.06
C SER A 517 26.55 15.28 9.30
N PRO A 518 26.94 15.83 8.13
CA PRO A 518 27.98 15.22 7.31
C PRO A 518 29.30 15.26 8.06
N GLU A 519 30.02 14.13 8.07
CA GLU A 519 31.41 14.11 8.49
C GLU A 519 32.21 14.97 7.51
N ARG A 520 32.65 16.14 7.97
CA ARG A 520 33.50 17.02 7.18
C ARG A 520 34.85 16.35 7.05
N GLY A 521 35.23 15.96 5.84
CA GLY A 521 36.65 15.76 5.52
C GLY A 521 37.40 17.04 5.90
N GLY A 522 38.59 16.90 6.49
CA GLY A 522 39.44 18.05 6.78
C GLY A 522 39.66 18.87 5.48
N PRO A 523 39.74 20.21 5.55
CA PRO A 523 39.91 21.04 4.36
C PRO A 523 41.10 20.56 3.52
N GLY A 524 40.87 20.36 2.22
CA GLY A 524 41.90 19.97 1.25
C GLY A 524 42.24 18.47 1.16
N ARG A 525 41.54 17.57 1.88
CA ARG A 525 41.76 16.12 1.76
C ARG A 525 40.72 15.47 0.83
N PRO A 526 41.13 14.68 -0.17
CA PRO A 526 40.19 13.96 -1.03
C PRO A 526 39.38 12.96 -0.19
N ALA A 527 38.10 12.81 -0.50
CA ALA A 527 37.20 11.91 0.20
C ALA A 527 36.39 11.04 -0.77
N ALA A 528 35.98 9.87 -0.29
CA ALA A 528 35.11 8.95 -0.99
C ALA A 528 33.99 8.43 -0.06
N TRP A 529 32.75 8.50 -0.53
CA TRP A 529 31.58 7.93 0.12
C TRP A 529 31.15 6.67 -0.62
N ILE A 530 31.12 5.54 0.08
CA ILE A 530 30.67 4.26 -0.47
C ILE A 530 29.27 4.01 0.07
N VAL A 531 28.28 3.92 -0.80
CA VAL A 531 26.88 3.74 -0.42
C VAL A 531 26.40 2.36 -0.84
N ASP A 532 26.26 1.44 0.11
CA ASP A 532 25.71 0.10 -0.15
C ASP A 532 24.19 0.08 -0.08
N GLU A 533 23.57 -0.92 -0.71
CA GLU A 533 22.11 -1.04 -0.89
C GLU A 533 21.48 0.20 -1.56
N ALA A 534 22.17 0.79 -2.55
CA ALA A 534 21.77 2.01 -3.26
C ALA A 534 20.41 1.90 -3.97
N SER A 535 19.92 0.68 -4.25
CA SER A 535 18.56 0.46 -4.79
C SER A 535 17.45 0.89 -3.84
N LEU A 536 17.73 1.00 -2.53
CA LEU A 536 16.77 1.45 -1.52
C LEU A 536 16.76 2.99 -1.33
N LEU A 537 17.68 3.72 -1.96
CA LEU A 537 17.72 5.19 -1.84
C LEU A 537 16.62 5.85 -2.67
N SER A 538 15.99 6.86 -2.08
CA SER A 538 15.01 7.69 -2.77
C SER A 538 15.70 8.66 -3.72
N ALA A 539 14.97 9.17 -4.73
CA ALA A 539 15.50 10.21 -5.61
C ALA A 539 15.90 11.46 -4.81
N ARG A 540 15.12 11.80 -3.78
CA ARG A 540 15.36 12.95 -2.90
C ARG A 540 16.65 12.83 -2.11
N ASP A 541 16.86 11.72 -1.40
CA ASP A 541 18.08 11.55 -0.60
C ASP A 541 19.31 11.43 -1.48
N THR A 542 19.19 10.80 -2.66
CA THR A 542 20.27 10.72 -3.65
C THR A 542 20.65 12.10 -4.18
N ALA A 543 19.67 12.93 -4.58
CA ALA A 543 19.93 14.29 -5.05
C ALA A 543 20.65 15.13 -3.99
N ARG A 544 20.20 15.06 -2.72
CA ARG A 544 20.85 15.78 -1.60
C ARG A 544 22.26 15.29 -1.33
N LEU A 545 22.49 13.97 -1.42
CA LEU A 545 23.82 13.39 -1.27
C LEU A 545 24.75 13.88 -2.38
N PHE A 546 24.26 13.93 -3.61
CA PHE A 546 25.03 14.40 -4.76
C PHE A 546 25.36 15.89 -4.66
N GLU A 547 24.43 16.72 -4.20
CA GLU A 547 24.68 18.15 -3.93
C GLU A 547 25.81 18.34 -2.90
N LEU A 548 25.77 17.58 -1.80
CA LEU A 548 26.82 17.64 -0.77
C LEU A 548 28.17 17.18 -1.30
N ALA A 549 28.18 16.11 -2.10
CA ALA A 549 29.42 15.62 -2.71
C ALA A 549 30.00 16.60 -3.73
N ALA A 550 29.16 17.20 -4.58
CA ALA A 550 29.59 18.22 -5.53
C ALA A 550 30.15 19.46 -4.83
N LYS A 551 29.54 19.90 -3.72
CA LYS A 551 30.01 21.04 -2.93
C LYS A 551 31.39 20.82 -2.29
N HIS A 552 31.75 19.57 -2.01
CA HIS A 552 32.96 19.21 -1.26
C HIS A 552 33.95 18.39 -2.09
N ASP A 553 33.75 18.29 -3.41
CA ASP A 553 34.52 17.46 -4.34
C ASP A 553 34.77 16.03 -3.84
N VAL A 554 33.71 15.44 -3.27
CA VAL A 554 33.72 14.07 -2.76
C VAL A 554 33.34 13.09 -3.86
N ARG A 555 34.08 11.98 -3.96
CA ARG A 555 33.72 10.86 -4.85
C ARG A 555 32.62 10.02 -4.21
N ILE A 556 31.60 9.63 -4.98
CA ILE A 556 30.56 8.69 -4.55
C ILE A 556 30.69 7.39 -5.34
N LEU A 557 30.69 6.27 -4.61
CA LEU A 557 30.55 4.93 -5.15
C LEU A 557 29.21 4.33 -4.70
N LEU A 558 28.26 4.21 -5.62
CA LEU A 558 26.97 3.59 -5.37
C LEU A 558 27.04 2.08 -5.60
N VAL A 559 26.57 1.29 -4.65
CA VAL A 559 26.60 -0.18 -4.74
C VAL A 559 25.22 -0.71 -4.48
N GLY A 560 24.71 -1.55 -5.38
CA GLY A 560 23.35 -2.02 -5.26
C GLY A 560 22.99 -3.11 -6.24
N ASP A 561 21.68 -3.35 -6.34
CA ASP A 561 21.10 -4.31 -7.27
C ASP A 561 19.72 -3.84 -7.73
N VAL A 562 19.59 -3.43 -9.00
CA VAL A 562 18.30 -3.00 -9.57
C VAL A 562 17.22 -4.09 -9.59
N LYS A 563 17.61 -5.37 -9.45
CA LYS A 563 16.68 -6.51 -9.37
C LYS A 563 16.12 -6.73 -7.96
N GLN A 564 16.72 -6.14 -6.92
CA GLN A 564 16.16 -6.16 -5.57
C GLN A 564 15.09 -5.07 -5.38
N LEU A 565 14.47 -5.05 -4.20
CA LEU A 565 13.45 -4.06 -3.86
C LEU A 565 14.01 -2.64 -3.99
N GLY A 566 13.15 -1.73 -4.46
CA GLY A 566 13.44 -0.32 -4.61
C GLY A 566 13.20 0.47 -3.32
N SER A 567 13.39 1.79 -3.37
CA SER A 567 13.05 2.66 -2.24
C SER A 567 11.58 2.60 -1.85
N VAL A 568 11.30 2.86 -0.58
CA VAL A 568 9.93 3.05 -0.05
C VAL A 568 9.43 4.47 -0.33
N GLU A 569 10.35 5.43 -0.42
CA GLU A 569 10.06 6.78 -0.89
C GLU A 569 10.15 6.85 -2.42
N ALA A 570 9.64 7.94 -2.99
CA ALA A 570 9.58 8.12 -4.43
C ALA A 570 10.95 8.04 -5.13
N GLY A 571 10.93 7.44 -6.32
CA GLY A 571 12.04 7.38 -7.27
C GLY A 571 12.78 6.04 -7.29
N ALA A 572 13.41 5.79 -8.43
CA ALA A 572 14.26 4.63 -8.68
C ALA A 572 15.70 5.07 -8.97
N ALA A 573 16.27 5.90 -8.09
CA ALA A 573 17.51 6.64 -8.33
C ALA A 573 18.63 5.81 -8.96
N PHE A 574 18.97 4.67 -8.33
CA PHE A 574 20.04 3.79 -8.80
C PHE A 574 19.80 3.22 -10.21
N ALA A 575 18.55 2.84 -10.52
CA ALA A 575 18.20 2.34 -11.85
C ALA A 575 18.17 3.47 -12.89
N GLN A 576 17.65 4.64 -12.51
CA GLN A 576 17.56 5.81 -13.38
C GLN A 576 18.95 6.33 -13.77
N LEU A 577 19.88 6.41 -12.82
CA LEU A 577 21.28 6.80 -13.08
C LEU A 577 21.98 5.82 -14.02
N GLN A 578 21.83 4.51 -13.80
CA GLN A 578 22.36 3.50 -14.73
C GLN A 578 21.75 3.62 -16.13
N GLY A 579 20.43 3.85 -16.22
CA GLY A 579 19.74 4.07 -17.49
C GLY A 579 20.19 5.34 -18.22
N ALA A 580 20.64 6.36 -17.48
CA ALA A 580 21.19 7.61 -18.02
C ALA A 580 22.70 7.53 -18.38
N GLY A 581 23.29 6.33 -18.32
CA GLY A 581 24.67 6.09 -18.73
C GLY A 581 25.73 6.36 -17.66
N MET A 582 25.36 6.42 -16.38
CA MET A 582 26.34 6.48 -15.29
C MET A 582 27.32 5.31 -15.38
N GLU A 583 28.61 5.59 -15.22
CA GLU A 583 29.66 4.57 -15.26
C GLU A 583 29.42 3.50 -14.19
N THR A 584 29.17 2.27 -14.64
CA THR A 584 28.73 1.17 -13.78
C THR A 584 29.48 -0.12 -14.09
N ALA A 585 30.21 -0.63 -13.10
CA ALA A 585 30.77 -1.98 -13.14
C ALA A 585 29.68 -3.02 -12.82
N ARG A 586 29.66 -4.15 -13.54
CA ARG A 586 28.65 -5.21 -13.35
C ARG A 586 29.28 -6.47 -12.78
N LEU A 587 28.69 -7.04 -11.72
CA LEU A 587 29.04 -8.35 -11.17
C LEU A 587 27.85 -9.29 -11.33
N THR A 588 27.99 -10.30 -12.19
CA THR A 588 26.90 -11.23 -12.54
C THR A 588 27.04 -12.60 -11.90
N GLU A 589 28.25 -13.00 -11.53
CA GLU A 589 28.50 -14.32 -10.98
C GLU A 589 28.16 -14.41 -9.47
N ILE A 590 27.18 -15.24 -9.15
CA ILE A 590 26.75 -15.50 -7.77
C ILE A 590 27.63 -16.57 -7.12
N VAL A 591 28.23 -16.22 -5.97
CA VAL A 591 29.16 -17.09 -5.20
C VAL A 591 28.67 -17.44 -3.79
N ARG A 592 27.48 -16.95 -3.40
CA ARG A 592 26.90 -17.18 -2.05
C ARG A 592 26.32 -18.58 -1.86
N GLN A 593 25.61 -19.09 -2.87
CA GLN A 593 24.91 -20.37 -2.78
C GLN A 593 25.89 -21.53 -2.91
N ILE A 594 25.83 -22.44 -1.94
CA ILE A 594 26.68 -23.63 -1.90
C ILE A 594 26.00 -24.79 -2.64
N ASN A 595 24.66 -24.83 -2.62
CA ASN A 595 23.86 -25.80 -3.36
C ASN A 595 23.61 -25.31 -4.81
N GLY A 596 23.94 -26.17 -5.78
CA GLY A 596 23.78 -25.87 -7.22
C GLY A 596 22.33 -25.63 -7.65
N ALA A 597 21.37 -26.40 -7.15
CA ALA A 597 19.95 -26.22 -7.44
C ALA A 597 19.39 -24.94 -6.82
N THR A 598 19.85 -24.57 -5.62
CA THR A 598 19.51 -23.27 -5.00
C THR A 598 20.10 -22.11 -5.80
N LYS A 599 21.34 -22.24 -6.29
CA LYS A 599 21.96 -21.25 -7.20
C LYS A 599 21.15 -21.09 -8.49
N GLU A 600 20.72 -22.19 -9.10
CA GLU A 600 19.86 -22.18 -10.28
C GLU A 600 18.51 -21.50 -10.01
N ALA A 601 17.88 -21.80 -8.87
CA ALA A 601 16.63 -21.15 -8.47
C ALA A 601 16.77 -19.63 -8.34
N VAL A 602 17.88 -19.17 -7.73
CA VAL A 602 18.17 -17.74 -7.61
C VAL A 602 18.41 -17.11 -8.98
N LEU A 603 19.18 -17.73 -9.87
CA LEU A 603 19.41 -17.23 -11.23
C LEU A 603 18.11 -17.14 -12.04
N ALA A 604 17.27 -18.17 -12.00
CA ALA A 604 15.96 -18.17 -12.65
C ALA A 604 15.06 -17.03 -12.12
N SER A 605 15.09 -16.74 -10.81
CA SER A 605 14.35 -15.61 -10.26
C SER A 605 14.88 -14.23 -10.70
N VAL A 606 16.18 -14.10 -11.02
CA VAL A 606 16.76 -12.87 -11.61
C VAL A 606 16.30 -12.67 -13.06
N GLU A 607 16.17 -13.77 -13.79
CA GLU A 607 15.62 -13.84 -15.16
C GLU A 607 14.11 -13.54 -15.19
N GLY A 608 13.44 -13.62 -14.04
CA GLY A 608 11.99 -13.47 -13.93
C GLY A 608 11.22 -14.75 -14.25
N ASP A 609 11.89 -15.89 -14.34
CA ASP A 609 11.27 -17.20 -14.59
C ASP A 609 10.94 -17.90 -13.27
N ALA A 610 9.76 -17.60 -12.73
CA ALA A 610 9.27 -18.20 -11.49
C ALA A 610 9.06 -19.72 -11.60
N ARG A 611 8.70 -20.23 -12.79
CA ARG A 611 8.43 -21.66 -13.02
C ARG A 611 9.74 -22.45 -12.93
N LYS A 612 10.78 -21.99 -13.63
CA LYS A 612 12.12 -22.57 -13.55
C LYS A 612 12.71 -22.47 -12.14
N ALA A 613 12.50 -21.35 -11.45
CA ALA A 613 12.95 -21.18 -10.08
C ALA A 613 12.32 -22.22 -9.13
N MET A 614 11.00 -22.40 -9.19
CA MET A 614 10.30 -23.40 -8.37
C MET A 614 10.71 -24.83 -8.70
N ALA A 615 10.90 -25.15 -9.99
CA ALA A 615 11.39 -26.46 -10.41
C ALA A 615 12.80 -26.76 -9.86
N ALA A 616 13.70 -25.78 -9.85
CA ALA A 616 15.02 -25.94 -9.26
C ALA A 616 14.97 -26.15 -7.74
N LEU A 617 14.02 -25.52 -7.03
CA LEU A 617 13.80 -25.79 -5.62
C LEU A 617 13.38 -27.25 -5.38
N ASP A 618 12.41 -27.76 -6.14
CA ASP A 618 11.94 -29.16 -6.00
C ASP A 618 13.02 -30.20 -6.36
N ARG A 619 13.98 -29.86 -7.25
CA ARG A 619 15.11 -30.74 -7.60
C ARG A 619 16.22 -30.83 -6.55
N GLY A 620 16.05 -30.19 -5.39
CA GLY A 620 17.03 -30.24 -4.30
C GLY A 620 17.53 -28.89 -3.81
N GLY A 621 17.02 -27.77 -4.36
CA GLY A 621 17.24 -26.43 -3.82
C GLY A 621 16.35 -26.09 -2.61
N GLY A 622 15.45 -26.99 -2.22
CA GLY A 622 14.50 -26.82 -1.15
C GLY A 622 13.19 -27.55 -1.47
N GLN A 623 12.06 -26.84 -1.40
CA GLN A 623 10.75 -27.43 -1.72
C GLN A 623 9.68 -26.35 -1.94
N VAL A 624 8.72 -26.58 -2.82
CA VAL A 624 7.49 -25.78 -2.91
C VAL A 624 6.29 -26.60 -2.46
N ILE A 625 5.68 -26.19 -1.33
CA ILE A 625 4.56 -26.84 -0.67
C ILE A 625 3.28 -26.07 -0.96
N GLU A 626 2.29 -26.75 -1.53
CA GLU A 626 0.96 -26.21 -1.81
C GLU A 626 -0.05 -26.64 -0.74
N GLY A 627 -0.88 -25.71 -0.29
CA GLY A 627 -2.02 -26.01 0.58
C GLY A 627 -3.02 -24.87 0.56
N ALA A 628 -4.29 -25.13 0.24
CA ALA A 628 -5.28 -24.09 -0.01
C ALA A 628 -5.57 -23.21 1.23
N ASP A 629 -5.60 -23.83 2.42
CA ASP A 629 -5.93 -23.18 3.68
C ASP A 629 -4.74 -22.41 4.28
N ARG A 630 -4.97 -21.16 4.68
CA ARG A 630 -3.92 -20.27 5.23
C ARG A 630 -3.46 -20.74 6.61
N MET A 631 -4.38 -21.14 7.47
CA MET A 631 -4.09 -21.57 8.84
C MET A 631 -3.29 -22.88 8.84
N GLU A 632 -3.61 -23.82 7.95
CA GLU A 632 -2.83 -25.05 7.80
C GLU A 632 -1.39 -24.78 7.36
N ARG A 633 -1.19 -23.86 6.39
CA ARG A 633 0.16 -23.44 5.98
C ARG A 633 0.94 -22.81 7.13
N PHE A 634 0.32 -21.91 7.90
CA PHE A 634 0.98 -21.27 9.04
C PHE A 634 1.33 -22.28 10.13
N ALA A 635 0.39 -23.18 10.47
CA ALA A 635 0.64 -24.25 11.43
C ALA A 635 1.76 -25.18 10.96
N ALA A 636 1.84 -25.50 9.66
CA ALA A 636 2.93 -26.31 9.09
C ALA A 636 4.29 -25.61 9.21
N ILE A 637 4.37 -24.31 8.90
CA ILE A 637 5.59 -23.50 9.08
C ILE A 637 5.99 -23.46 10.55
N ALA A 638 5.05 -23.19 11.45
CA ALA A 638 5.29 -23.12 12.88
C ALA A 638 5.81 -24.44 13.46
N ARG A 639 5.18 -25.58 13.11
CA ARG A 639 5.66 -26.92 13.50
C ARG A 639 7.06 -27.19 12.96
N ARG A 640 7.32 -26.90 11.69
CA ARG A 640 8.64 -27.11 11.07
C ARG A 640 9.73 -26.29 11.77
N TYR A 641 9.46 -25.03 12.09
CA TYR A 641 10.42 -24.17 12.77
C TYR A 641 10.65 -24.56 14.25
N ALA A 642 9.58 -24.96 14.95
CA ALA A 642 9.69 -25.41 16.34
C ALA A 642 10.49 -26.72 16.47
N ALA A 643 10.36 -27.64 15.50
CA ALA A 643 11.09 -28.91 15.45
C ALA A 643 12.60 -28.76 15.19
N LEU A 644 13.07 -27.60 14.71
CA LEU A 644 14.50 -27.34 14.56
C LEU A 644 15.19 -27.31 15.94
N ASP A 645 16.49 -27.52 15.99
CA ASP A 645 17.27 -27.24 17.18
C ASP A 645 17.60 -25.73 17.27
N LYS A 646 18.29 -25.33 18.33
CA LYS A 646 18.67 -23.92 18.54
C LYS A 646 19.54 -23.38 17.40
N ALA A 647 20.49 -24.18 16.91
CA ALA A 647 21.39 -23.77 15.82
C ALA A 647 20.64 -23.72 14.47
N GLY A 648 19.77 -24.67 14.19
CA GLY A 648 18.91 -24.69 13.01
C GLY A 648 18.00 -23.47 12.93
N ARG A 649 17.36 -23.09 14.06
CA ARG A 649 16.56 -21.86 14.13
C ARG A 649 17.39 -20.60 13.86
N ALA A 650 18.58 -20.50 14.44
CA ALA A 650 19.47 -19.35 14.24
C ALA A 650 19.93 -19.21 12.77
N ARG A 651 19.96 -20.31 12.02
CA ARG A 651 20.36 -20.37 10.60
C ARG A 651 19.17 -20.33 9.62
N THR A 652 17.96 -20.08 10.13
CA THR A 652 16.72 -20.05 9.33
C THR A 652 16.06 -18.66 9.39
N ILE A 653 15.67 -18.13 8.23
CA ILE A 653 14.84 -16.92 8.13
C ILE A 653 13.44 -17.30 7.65
N ILE A 654 12.40 -16.72 8.25
CA ILE A 654 11.01 -16.87 7.80
C ILE A 654 10.55 -15.52 7.24
N ILE A 655 9.96 -15.53 6.05
CA ILE A 655 9.47 -14.35 5.35
C ILE A 655 7.96 -14.45 5.13
N GLU A 656 7.24 -13.41 5.52
CA GLU A 656 5.83 -13.20 5.21
C GLU A 656 5.62 -11.72 4.84
N PRO A 657 5.15 -11.40 3.63
CA PRO A 657 5.05 -10.00 3.20
C PRO A 657 3.98 -9.17 3.91
N SER A 658 2.87 -9.75 4.40
CA SER A 658 1.80 -8.98 5.02
C SER A 658 2.08 -8.67 6.51
N ARG A 659 1.63 -7.50 7.01
CA ARG A 659 1.75 -7.17 8.44
C ARG A 659 0.95 -8.14 9.30
N GLU A 660 -0.33 -8.32 8.97
CA GLU A 660 -1.24 -9.24 9.67
C GLU A 660 -0.71 -10.68 9.64
N GLY A 661 -0.29 -11.17 8.46
CA GLY A 661 0.25 -12.52 8.33
C GLY A 661 1.52 -12.72 9.17
N ARG A 662 2.39 -11.71 9.31
CA ARG A 662 3.55 -11.80 10.20
C ARG A 662 3.13 -11.91 11.67
N ASP A 663 2.14 -11.14 12.09
CA ASP A 663 1.66 -11.15 13.47
C ASP A 663 1.00 -12.50 13.79
N ALA A 664 0.13 -12.99 12.91
CA ALA A 664 -0.52 -14.30 13.03
C ALA A 664 0.48 -15.47 12.97
N LEU A 665 1.39 -15.50 11.99
CA LEU A 665 2.40 -16.55 11.90
C LEU A 665 3.39 -16.50 13.08
N THR A 666 3.69 -15.30 13.59
CA THR A 666 4.48 -15.16 14.83
C THR A 666 3.75 -15.77 16.01
N ALA A 667 2.44 -15.55 16.15
CA ALA A 667 1.64 -16.15 17.20
C ALA A 667 1.67 -17.68 17.12
N ASP A 668 1.49 -18.26 15.93
CA ASP A 668 1.54 -19.71 15.71
C ASP A 668 2.92 -20.30 16.03
N ILE A 669 4.00 -19.63 15.60
CA ILE A 669 5.38 -20.03 15.93
C ILE A 669 5.58 -20.01 17.44
N ARG A 670 5.17 -18.96 18.14
CA ARG A 670 5.31 -18.86 19.60
C ARG A 670 4.48 -19.93 20.32
N ALA A 671 3.27 -20.21 19.86
CA ALA A 671 2.45 -21.28 20.41
C ALA A 671 3.12 -22.65 20.23
N ALA A 672 3.72 -22.92 19.07
CA ALA A 672 4.48 -24.14 18.83
C ALA A 672 5.73 -24.24 19.72
N LEU A 673 6.51 -23.16 19.86
CA LEU A 673 7.69 -23.12 20.72
C LEU A 673 7.35 -23.26 22.21
N ALA A 674 6.20 -22.75 22.64
CA ALA A 674 5.71 -22.95 24.01
C ALA A 674 5.31 -24.40 24.27
N ARG A 675 4.63 -25.07 23.33
CA ARG A 675 4.31 -26.51 23.43
C ARG A 675 5.55 -27.40 23.47
N SER A 676 6.62 -26.97 22.81
CA SER A 676 7.93 -27.66 22.84
C SER A 676 8.81 -27.23 24.02
N GLU A 677 8.28 -26.49 25.00
CA GLU A 677 8.99 -26.00 26.19
C GLU A 677 10.25 -25.16 25.89
N ILE A 678 10.35 -24.61 24.69
CA ILE A 678 11.43 -23.69 24.30
C ILE A 678 11.13 -22.28 24.82
N LEU A 679 9.86 -21.87 24.78
CA LEU A 679 9.39 -20.68 25.48
C LEU A 679 8.88 -21.10 26.85
N THR A 680 9.59 -20.66 27.88
CA THR A 680 9.34 -21.06 29.26
C THR A 680 8.89 -19.89 30.11
N GLY A 681 8.37 -20.23 31.29
CA GLY A 681 7.91 -19.25 32.25
C GLY A 681 6.68 -18.51 31.78
N SER A 682 6.44 -17.41 32.47
CA SER A 682 5.12 -16.82 32.57
C SER A 682 5.12 -15.51 31.77
N ALA A 683 4.22 -15.37 30.80
CA ALA A 683 4.20 -14.23 29.85
C ALA A 683 4.02 -12.88 30.53
N VAL A 684 4.73 -11.84 30.08
CA VAL A 684 4.52 -10.47 30.55
C VAL A 684 4.01 -9.60 29.41
N ALA A 685 2.86 -8.98 29.62
CA ALA A 685 2.30 -8.02 28.68
C ALA A 685 3.05 -6.69 28.75
N VAL A 686 3.40 -6.16 27.58
CA VAL A 686 4.18 -4.95 27.38
C VAL A 686 3.54 -4.13 26.26
N GLU A 687 3.45 -2.82 26.42
CA GLU A 687 3.09 -1.93 25.30
C GLU A 687 4.32 -1.75 24.40
N SER A 688 4.32 -2.34 23.21
CA SER A 688 5.30 -2.05 22.16
C SER A 688 4.92 -0.80 21.37
N LEU A 689 5.93 -0.02 20.96
CA LEU A 689 5.76 1.17 20.13
C LEU A 689 6.11 0.86 18.66
N ALA A 690 5.08 0.73 17.83
CA ALA A 690 5.20 0.52 16.38
C ALA A 690 5.08 1.85 15.62
N ASN A 691 6.03 2.16 14.75
CA ASN A 691 6.00 3.40 13.96
C ASN A 691 4.79 3.43 13.01
N LYS A 692 3.99 4.51 13.03
CA LYS A 692 2.83 4.69 12.12
C LYS A 692 3.24 4.99 10.68
N GLY A 693 4.48 5.42 10.44
CA GLY A 693 5.01 5.65 9.10
C GLY A 693 4.36 6.83 8.36
N LEU A 694 3.86 7.82 9.11
CA LEU A 694 3.20 9.01 8.56
C LEU A 694 4.11 9.72 7.55
N THR A 695 3.54 10.13 6.42
CA THR A 695 4.23 11.02 5.49
C THR A 695 4.38 12.42 6.07
N ARG A 696 5.19 13.30 5.46
CA ARG A 696 5.26 14.71 5.88
C ARG A 696 3.92 15.43 5.77
N ALA A 697 3.12 15.08 4.77
CA ALA A 697 1.76 15.57 4.61
C ALA A 697 0.87 15.06 5.75
N ASP A 698 0.86 13.75 6.01
CA ASP A 698 0.08 13.13 7.10
C ASP A 698 0.43 13.72 8.47
N ALA A 699 1.72 13.97 8.74
CA ALA A 699 2.19 14.55 10.00
C ALA A 699 1.67 15.99 10.25
N ARG A 700 1.10 16.66 9.24
CA ARG A 700 0.46 17.97 9.37
C ARG A 700 -1.07 17.88 9.40
N ASP A 701 -1.62 16.69 9.22
CA ASP A 701 -3.06 16.41 9.24
C ASP A 701 -3.45 15.83 10.61
N PRO A 702 -4.28 16.53 11.41
CA PRO A 702 -4.74 16.02 12.70
C PRO A 702 -5.48 14.67 12.59
N LEU A 703 -6.08 14.36 11.44
CA LEU A 703 -6.79 13.10 11.22
C LEU A 703 -5.87 11.89 11.01
N SER A 704 -4.55 12.10 10.94
CA SER A 704 -3.54 11.03 10.88
C SER A 704 -3.18 10.44 12.25
N TYR A 705 -3.70 11.04 13.32
CA TYR A 705 -3.40 10.71 14.71
C TYR A 705 -4.60 10.05 15.37
N ASP A 706 -4.34 9.18 16.34
CA ASP A 706 -5.36 8.55 17.16
C ASP A 706 -5.07 8.85 18.64
N LYS A 707 -6.13 8.90 19.47
CA LYS A 707 -5.96 8.98 20.92
C LYS A 707 -5.14 7.80 21.42
N GLY A 708 -4.15 8.08 22.27
CA GLY A 708 -3.24 7.07 22.81
C GLY A 708 -1.95 6.88 22.00
N ASP A 709 -1.85 7.45 20.79
CA ASP A 709 -0.59 7.49 20.04
C ASP A 709 0.52 8.13 20.86
N VAL A 710 1.77 7.69 20.64
CA VAL A 710 2.95 8.23 21.29
C VAL A 710 3.75 9.06 20.28
N VAL A 711 3.98 10.32 20.59
CA VAL A 711 4.72 11.29 19.79
C VAL A 711 6.08 11.53 20.42
N ARG A 712 7.14 11.53 19.60
CA ARG A 712 8.49 11.93 20.00
C ARG A 712 9.04 12.96 19.04
N PHE A 713 9.61 14.04 19.56
CA PHE A 713 10.20 15.09 18.75
C PHE A 713 11.69 14.83 18.52
N THR A 714 12.17 15.20 17.33
CA THR A 714 13.58 15.05 16.91
C THR A 714 14.42 16.31 17.17
N ARG A 715 13.79 17.37 17.68
CA ARG A 715 14.38 18.66 18.06
C ARG A 715 13.74 19.17 19.36
N ASP A 716 14.46 20.04 20.05
CA ASP A 716 13.97 20.74 21.25
C ASP A 716 13.05 21.91 20.87
N TYR A 717 12.00 22.12 21.66
CA TYR A 717 11.12 23.28 21.61
C TYR A 717 10.89 23.78 23.05
N ALA A 718 11.93 24.37 23.63
CA ALA A 718 11.96 24.77 25.04
C ALA A 718 10.77 25.67 25.45
N GLU A 719 10.42 26.66 24.61
CA GLU A 719 9.28 27.56 24.85
C GLU A 719 7.91 26.85 24.87
N LYS A 720 7.84 25.62 24.34
CA LYS A 720 6.63 24.79 24.31
C LYS A 720 6.68 23.66 25.34
N GLY A 721 7.69 23.65 26.20
CA GLY A 721 7.92 22.57 27.14
C GLY A 721 8.22 21.23 26.45
N VAL A 722 8.82 21.23 25.27
CA VAL A 722 9.14 19.97 24.57
C VAL A 722 10.63 19.76 24.48
N ALA A 723 11.08 18.59 24.95
CA ALA A 723 12.45 18.15 24.89
C ALA A 723 12.63 17.10 23.78
N ARG A 724 13.78 17.16 23.11
CA ARG A 724 14.16 16.23 22.06
C ARG A 724 14.21 14.81 22.62
N GLY A 725 13.51 13.90 21.94
CA GLY A 725 13.52 12.49 22.28
C GLY A 725 12.61 12.11 23.43
N GLU A 726 12.03 13.06 24.17
CA GLU A 726 10.98 12.76 25.15
C GLU A 726 9.73 12.18 24.45
N ALA A 727 8.98 11.35 25.17
CA ALA A 727 7.75 10.72 24.68
C ALA A 727 6.52 11.38 25.29
N TYR A 728 5.56 11.73 24.43
CA TYR A 728 4.29 12.34 24.79
C TYR A 728 3.14 11.48 24.27
N ARG A 729 2.07 11.32 25.03
CA ARG A 729 0.87 10.58 24.61
C ARG A 729 -0.20 11.54 24.11
N VAL A 730 -0.88 11.20 23.02
CA VAL A 730 -2.02 11.95 22.48
C VAL A 730 -3.24 11.73 23.38
N GLU A 731 -3.77 12.80 23.97
CA GLU A 731 -4.96 12.75 24.82
C GLU A 731 -6.24 13.12 24.07
N SER A 732 -6.17 14.18 23.26
CA SER A 732 -7.28 14.65 22.43
C SER A 732 -6.77 15.30 21.13
N ILE A 733 -7.65 15.31 20.14
CA ILE A 733 -7.36 15.84 18.80
C ILE A 733 -8.48 16.82 18.47
N ASP A 734 -8.11 18.02 18.03
CA ASP A 734 -9.03 19.05 17.52
C ASP A 734 -8.75 19.26 16.01
N PRO A 735 -9.52 18.61 15.14
CA PRO A 735 -9.37 18.76 13.69
C PRO A 735 -9.66 20.17 13.18
N ALA A 736 -10.52 20.93 13.86
CA ALA A 736 -10.91 22.28 13.42
C ALA A 736 -9.75 23.28 13.63
N ARG A 737 -9.02 23.13 14.73
CA ARG A 737 -7.85 23.96 15.06
C ARG A 737 -6.52 23.38 14.55
N ALA A 738 -6.54 22.18 13.97
CA ALA A 738 -5.34 21.40 13.65
C ALA A 738 -4.39 21.30 14.86
N ALA A 739 -4.97 20.99 16.02
CA ALA A 739 -4.30 20.96 17.31
C ALA A 739 -4.41 19.58 17.95
N ILE A 740 -3.38 19.17 18.69
CA ILE A 740 -3.33 17.92 19.44
C ILE A 740 -2.89 18.22 20.86
N ALA A 741 -3.68 17.80 21.85
CA ALA A 741 -3.26 17.83 23.23
C ALA A 741 -2.36 16.62 23.51
N LEU A 742 -1.13 16.90 23.90
CA LEU A 742 -0.12 15.91 24.24
C LEU A 742 0.13 15.94 25.75
N ARG A 743 0.41 14.78 26.34
CA ARG A 743 0.80 14.67 27.75
C ARG A 743 2.12 13.92 27.92
N ALA A 744 3.06 14.54 28.63
CA ALA A 744 4.33 13.94 29.01
C ALA A 744 4.16 12.93 30.15
N GLN A 745 5.20 12.12 30.41
CA GLN A 745 5.17 11.13 31.49
C GLN A 745 5.10 11.76 32.89
N ASP A 746 5.67 12.95 33.06
CA ASP A 746 5.62 13.73 34.30
C ASP A 746 4.30 14.52 34.49
N GLY A 747 3.34 14.35 33.57
CA GLY A 747 2.03 14.98 33.62
C GLY A 747 1.92 16.32 32.92
N ARG A 748 3.02 16.89 32.39
CA ARG A 748 2.95 18.16 31.64
C ARG A 748 2.11 18.02 30.38
N GLU A 749 1.23 18.99 30.16
CA GLU A 749 0.39 19.10 28.98
C GLU A 749 1.02 20.04 27.94
N VAL A 750 0.92 19.67 26.67
CA VAL A 750 1.45 20.43 25.54
C VAL A 750 0.37 20.56 24.47
N ASP A 751 -0.01 21.80 24.15
CA ASP A 751 -0.90 22.10 23.00
C ASP A 751 -0.08 22.15 21.71
N TRP A 752 -0.12 21.07 20.95
CA TRP A 752 0.64 20.92 19.72
C TRP A 752 -0.15 21.37 18.49
N ARG A 753 0.17 22.58 18.00
CA ARG A 753 -0.39 23.17 16.78
C ARG A 753 0.38 22.70 15.54
N LEU A 754 -0.13 21.66 14.86
CA LEU A 754 0.55 20.95 13.77
C LEU A 754 1.03 21.86 12.63
N ARG A 755 0.28 22.92 12.33
CA ARG A 755 0.61 23.88 11.26
C ARG A 755 1.65 24.93 11.66
N GLN A 756 1.90 25.09 12.95
CA GLN A 756 2.79 26.13 13.46
C GLN A 756 4.18 25.56 13.78
N TRP A 757 4.27 24.36 14.35
CA TRP A 757 5.56 23.81 14.77
C TRP A 757 5.57 22.28 14.90
N GLY A 758 6.77 21.70 14.93
CA GLY A 758 7.00 20.30 15.35
C GLY A 758 6.63 19.19 14.36
N ALA A 759 5.59 19.35 13.52
CA ALA A 759 5.04 18.30 12.64
C ALA A 759 6.10 17.57 11.80
N GLY A 760 6.90 18.32 11.03
CA GLY A 760 7.95 17.75 10.17
C GLY A 760 9.19 17.21 10.91
N HIS A 761 9.22 17.34 12.23
CA HIS A 761 10.31 16.90 13.10
C HIS A 761 9.82 15.96 14.20
N SER A 762 8.70 15.27 13.97
CA SER A 762 8.09 14.33 14.91
C SER A 762 8.13 12.90 14.39
N GLN A 763 8.10 11.94 15.31
CA GLN A 763 7.89 10.52 15.04
C GLN A 763 6.66 10.08 15.83
N VAL A 764 5.75 9.36 15.19
CA VAL A 764 4.48 8.94 15.78
C VAL A 764 4.43 7.42 15.84
N PHE A 765 4.08 6.89 16.99
CA PHE A 765 4.05 5.47 17.28
C PHE A 765 2.66 5.05 17.78
N LEU A 766 2.17 3.96 17.25
CA LEU A 766 1.02 3.23 17.78
C LEU A 766 1.51 2.36 18.95
N ALA A 767 0.90 2.53 20.12
CA ALA A 767 1.08 1.60 21.23
C ALA A 767 0.24 0.34 20.99
N GLN A 768 0.89 -0.82 20.98
CA GLN A 768 0.22 -2.11 20.76
C GLN A 768 0.71 -3.14 21.79
N PRO A 769 -0.18 -4.01 22.32
CA PRO A 769 0.23 -5.03 23.28
C PRO A 769 1.10 -6.09 22.61
N ILE A 770 2.17 -6.48 23.29
CA ILE A 770 2.96 -7.67 22.98
C ILE A 770 3.18 -8.48 24.27
N GLU A 771 3.36 -9.78 24.15
CA GLU A 771 3.73 -10.63 25.27
C GLU A 771 5.19 -11.04 25.17
N ILE A 772 5.93 -11.00 26.27
CA ILE A 772 7.32 -11.45 26.32
C ILE A 772 7.46 -12.64 27.28
N ARG A 773 8.19 -13.68 26.86
CA ARG A 773 8.54 -14.87 27.63
C ARG A 773 10.04 -15.11 27.63
N ALA A 774 10.55 -15.87 28.59
CA ALA A 774 11.91 -16.37 28.51
C ALA A 774 12.07 -17.27 27.27
N GLY A 775 13.17 -17.10 26.55
CA GLY A 775 13.43 -17.73 25.26
C GLY A 775 12.96 -16.94 24.04
N ASP A 776 12.18 -15.87 24.20
CA ASP A 776 11.65 -15.12 23.05
C ASP A 776 12.77 -14.48 22.21
N ALA A 777 12.60 -14.51 20.88
CA ALA A 777 13.40 -13.70 19.97
C ALA A 777 12.72 -12.35 19.73
N ILE A 778 13.46 -11.26 19.98
CA ILE A 778 13.00 -9.88 19.78
C ILE A 778 13.94 -9.11 18.84
N ARG A 779 13.44 -8.03 18.27
CA ARG A 779 14.20 -7.04 17.49
C ARG A 779 13.96 -5.65 18.09
N PHE A 780 14.98 -4.82 18.09
CA PHE A 780 14.83 -3.40 18.40
C PHE A 780 14.27 -2.67 17.18
N THR A 781 13.27 -1.81 17.38
CA THR A 781 12.60 -1.07 16.29
C THR A 781 13.07 0.38 16.18
N ARG A 782 14.03 0.78 17.02
CA ARG A 782 14.62 2.12 17.05
C ARG A 782 16.08 2.05 17.53
N ASN A 783 16.88 3.04 17.11
CA ASN A 783 18.22 3.25 17.64
C ASN A 783 18.17 3.87 19.05
N ASP A 784 19.02 3.38 19.94
CA ASP A 784 19.30 3.96 21.27
C ASP A 784 20.81 3.92 21.52
N ARG A 785 21.45 5.10 21.45
CA ARG A 785 22.90 5.24 21.49
C ARG A 785 23.49 4.96 22.87
N GLU A 786 22.80 5.40 23.91
CA GLU A 786 23.26 5.27 25.29
C GLU A 786 23.42 3.81 25.71
N THR A 787 22.54 2.92 25.22
CA THR A 787 22.65 1.48 25.48
C THR A 787 23.33 0.70 24.34
N GLY A 788 23.58 1.38 23.21
CA GLY A 788 24.16 0.80 21.99
C GLY A 788 23.20 -0.09 21.21
N ARG A 789 21.89 0.05 21.40
CA ARG A 789 20.86 -0.71 20.67
C ARG A 789 20.63 -0.11 19.29
N VAL A 790 20.55 -0.96 18.26
CA VAL A 790 20.42 -0.56 16.87
C VAL A 790 19.12 -1.09 16.28
N ASN A 791 18.42 -0.25 15.51
CA ASN A 791 17.21 -0.62 14.81
C ASN A 791 17.46 -1.80 13.86
N GLY A 792 16.62 -2.84 13.97
CA GLY A 792 16.73 -4.09 13.23
C GLY A 792 17.64 -5.14 13.88
N ALA A 793 18.45 -4.78 14.88
CA ALA A 793 19.27 -5.75 15.61
C ALA A 793 18.38 -6.68 16.45
N ARG A 794 18.77 -7.96 16.52
CA ARG A 794 18.05 -9.00 17.24
C ARG A 794 18.66 -9.28 18.62
N ALA A 795 17.82 -9.75 19.52
CA ALA A 795 18.20 -10.22 20.84
C ALA A 795 17.28 -11.37 21.28
N HIS A 796 17.79 -12.18 22.20
CA HIS A 796 17.06 -13.26 22.86
C HIS A 796 16.78 -12.88 24.30
N VAL A 797 15.54 -13.09 24.74
CA VAL A 797 15.12 -12.91 26.13
C VAL A 797 15.61 -14.10 26.93
N LEU A 798 16.45 -13.84 27.93
CA LEU A 798 17.01 -14.87 28.81
C LEU A 798 16.10 -15.15 30.00
N ALA A 799 15.56 -14.08 30.59
CA ALA A 799 14.66 -14.15 31.75
C ALA A 799 13.74 -12.93 31.75
N VAL A 800 12.59 -13.07 32.40
CA VAL A 800 11.62 -11.98 32.59
C VAL A 800 11.24 -11.95 34.07
N ASP A 801 11.36 -10.77 34.68
CA ASP A 801 10.90 -10.48 36.03
C ASP A 801 9.56 -9.76 35.96
N ARG A 802 8.53 -10.41 36.51
CA ARG A 802 7.15 -9.91 36.52
C ARG A 802 6.92 -8.79 37.52
N GLU A 803 7.55 -8.87 38.68
CA GLU A 803 7.34 -7.92 39.77
C GLU A 803 8.10 -6.63 39.47
N ALA A 804 9.37 -6.74 39.05
CA ALA A 804 10.17 -5.60 38.65
C ALA A 804 9.81 -5.05 37.25
N ARG A 805 8.96 -5.78 36.49
CA ARG A 805 8.62 -5.50 35.09
C ARG A 805 9.86 -5.27 34.22
N THR A 806 10.83 -6.17 34.34
CA THR A 806 12.08 -6.13 33.56
C THR A 806 12.31 -7.40 32.75
N ALA A 807 13.10 -7.31 31.69
CA ALA A 807 13.54 -8.48 30.91
C ALA A 807 15.04 -8.42 30.65
N THR A 808 15.75 -9.52 30.93
CA THR A 808 17.17 -9.67 30.60
C THR A 808 17.28 -10.19 29.18
N VAL A 809 18.01 -9.47 28.31
CA VAL A 809 18.16 -9.81 26.90
C VAL A 809 19.62 -9.92 26.50
N ARG A 810 19.92 -10.83 25.56
CA ARG A 810 21.25 -10.98 24.97
C ARG A 810 21.19 -10.80 23.47
N THR A 811 21.95 -9.83 22.97
CA THR A 811 22.09 -9.57 21.53
C THR A 811 22.86 -10.69 20.84
N ASP A 812 22.71 -10.81 19.51
CA ASP A 812 23.46 -11.79 18.70
C ASP A 812 25.00 -11.60 18.78
N ARG A 813 25.46 -10.40 19.15
CA ARG A 813 26.87 -10.09 19.41
C ARG A 813 27.35 -10.50 20.81
N GLY A 814 26.51 -11.19 21.59
CA GLY A 814 26.83 -11.66 22.93
C GLY A 814 26.65 -10.63 24.06
N LYS A 815 26.35 -9.36 23.75
CA LYS A 815 26.11 -8.33 24.78
C LYS A 815 24.78 -8.57 25.49
N THR A 816 24.82 -8.69 26.82
CA THR A 816 23.63 -8.78 27.69
C THR A 816 23.22 -7.39 28.18
N GLY A 817 21.93 -7.16 28.38
CA GLY A 817 21.39 -5.94 28.97
C GLY A 817 19.98 -6.15 29.52
N THR A 818 19.49 -5.17 30.27
CA THR A 818 18.16 -5.19 30.89
C THR A 818 17.21 -4.23 30.16
N LEU A 819 15.98 -4.65 29.94
CA LEU A 819 14.88 -3.83 29.44
C LEU A 819 13.90 -3.54 30.57
N HIS A 820 13.56 -2.27 30.77
CA HIS A 820 12.50 -1.83 31.67
C HIS A 820 11.19 -1.73 30.89
N LEU A 821 10.29 -2.69 31.07
CA LEU A 821 9.15 -2.90 30.17
C LEU A 821 8.12 -1.77 30.23
N ASP A 822 8.14 -0.95 31.28
CA ASP A 822 7.28 0.24 31.40
C ASP A 822 7.91 1.53 30.90
N SER A 823 9.21 1.53 30.59
CA SER A 823 9.89 2.70 30.05
C SER A 823 9.60 2.86 28.56
N ALA A 824 9.09 4.03 28.15
CA ALA A 824 8.86 4.36 26.74
C ALA A 824 10.11 4.19 25.86
N ARG A 825 11.30 4.35 26.45
CA ARG A 825 12.59 4.11 25.80
C ARG A 825 12.77 2.65 25.37
N ASP A 826 12.39 1.70 26.23
CA ASP A 826 12.64 0.26 26.07
C ASP A 826 11.51 -0.48 25.37
N ARG A 827 10.35 0.17 25.22
CA ARG A 827 9.17 -0.31 24.50
C ARG A 827 9.32 -0.33 22.97
N HIS A 828 10.45 0.11 22.42
CA HIS A 828 10.76 0.02 20.99
C HIS A 828 11.28 -1.37 20.59
N ILE A 829 10.43 -2.39 20.76
CA ILE A 829 10.73 -3.79 20.51
C ILE A 829 9.60 -4.48 19.76
N ALA A 830 9.93 -5.49 18.96
CA ALA A 830 8.94 -6.37 18.32
C ALA A 830 9.47 -7.82 18.30
N HIS A 831 8.61 -8.81 18.12
CA HIS A 831 9.05 -10.18 17.93
C HIS A 831 9.90 -10.35 16.66
N ALA A 832 10.89 -11.24 16.71
CA ALA A 832 11.90 -11.44 15.66
C ALA A 832 11.84 -12.82 14.97
N TYR A 833 10.66 -13.42 14.87
CA TYR A 833 10.48 -14.71 14.21
C TYR A 833 10.30 -14.57 12.70
N VAL A 834 9.43 -13.65 12.26
CA VAL A 834 9.04 -13.50 10.85
C VAL A 834 9.44 -12.12 10.32
N ASP A 835 10.10 -12.05 9.17
CA ASP A 835 10.56 -10.83 8.52
C ASP A 835 9.68 -10.46 7.31
N THR A 836 9.67 -9.17 6.96
CA THR A 836 9.25 -8.76 5.60
C THR A 836 10.40 -8.97 4.64
N ALA A 837 10.12 -9.02 3.32
CA ALA A 837 11.16 -9.07 2.31
C ALA A 837 12.15 -7.88 2.43
N PHE A 838 11.64 -6.67 2.70
CA PHE A 838 12.46 -5.47 2.96
C PHE A 838 13.39 -5.64 4.18
N ALA A 839 12.89 -6.19 5.29
CA ALA A 839 13.70 -6.41 6.49
C ALA A 839 14.71 -7.55 6.34
N ALA A 840 14.45 -8.49 5.43
CA ALA A 840 15.35 -9.58 5.08
C ALA A 840 16.43 -9.17 4.07
N GLN A 841 16.23 -8.09 3.30
CA GLN A 841 17.21 -7.59 2.34
C GLN A 841 18.56 -7.27 3.02
N GLY A 842 19.66 -7.58 2.35
CA GLY A 842 21.02 -7.53 2.92
C GLY A 842 21.37 -8.70 3.87
N ARG A 843 20.40 -9.48 4.36
CA ARG A 843 20.67 -10.63 5.24
C ARG A 843 21.00 -11.89 4.46
N THR A 844 21.57 -12.87 5.16
CA THR A 844 21.89 -14.19 4.62
C THR A 844 21.61 -15.25 5.70
N ALA A 845 21.09 -16.40 5.31
CA ALA A 845 20.83 -17.55 6.17
C ALA A 845 21.09 -18.85 5.41
N ASP A 846 21.29 -19.97 6.11
CA ASP A 846 21.46 -21.27 5.46
C ASP A 846 20.13 -21.69 4.82
N HIS A 847 19.04 -21.52 5.56
CA HIS A 847 17.70 -21.89 5.13
C HIS A 847 16.75 -20.69 5.15
N VAL A 848 15.83 -20.65 4.19
CA VAL A 848 14.75 -19.65 4.15
C VAL A 848 13.41 -20.36 4.01
N ILE A 849 12.42 -19.94 4.77
CA ILE A 849 11.02 -20.34 4.64
C ILE A 849 10.23 -19.11 4.21
N ILE A 850 9.47 -19.22 3.13
CA ILE A 850 8.71 -18.11 2.56
C ILE A 850 7.25 -18.54 2.50
N HIS A 851 6.36 -17.76 3.10
CA HIS A 851 4.93 -17.88 2.83
C HIS A 851 4.54 -16.87 1.75
N VAL A 852 3.79 -17.33 0.75
CA VAL A 852 3.30 -16.49 -0.34
C VAL A 852 1.89 -16.88 -0.73
N ASP A 853 0.95 -15.96 -0.53
CA ASP A 853 -0.43 -16.12 -1.00
C ASP A 853 -0.60 -15.51 -2.40
N SER A 854 -0.90 -16.35 -3.39
CA SER A 854 -1.12 -15.94 -4.79
C SER A 854 -2.30 -14.97 -4.97
N ARG A 855 -3.25 -14.94 -4.04
CA ARG A 855 -4.40 -13.99 -4.05
C ARG A 855 -4.00 -12.61 -3.56
N ALA A 856 -2.90 -12.48 -2.82
CA ALA A 856 -2.41 -11.21 -2.30
C ALA A 856 -1.74 -10.37 -3.40
N THR A 857 -2.56 -9.80 -4.30
CA THR A 857 -2.08 -9.14 -5.52
C THR A 857 -1.09 -8.01 -5.28
N ASN A 858 -1.13 -7.42 -4.09
CA ASN A 858 -0.31 -6.26 -3.73
C ASN A 858 1.01 -6.60 -3.02
N LEU A 859 1.28 -7.88 -2.75
CA LEU A 859 2.38 -8.31 -1.90
C LEU A 859 3.34 -9.29 -2.60
N VAL A 860 3.04 -9.65 -3.85
CA VAL A 860 3.77 -10.64 -4.62
C VAL A 860 4.17 -10.05 -5.97
N ASP A 861 5.48 -9.99 -6.22
CA ASP A 861 6.13 -9.54 -7.45
C ASP A 861 7.51 -10.21 -7.63
N GLN A 862 8.14 -10.06 -8.80
CA GLN A 862 9.45 -10.64 -9.10
C GLN A 862 10.55 -10.23 -8.11
N LYS A 863 10.57 -8.97 -7.68
CA LYS A 863 11.63 -8.45 -6.80
C LYS A 863 11.54 -9.03 -5.39
N SER A 864 10.33 -9.06 -4.84
CA SER A 864 10.03 -9.66 -3.53
C SER A 864 10.37 -11.15 -3.51
N PHE A 865 10.03 -11.88 -4.58
CA PHE A 865 10.38 -13.29 -4.78
C PHE A 865 11.90 -13.51 -4.86
N TYR A 866 12.59 -12.73 -5.69
CA TYR A 866 14.06 -12.76 -5.79
C TYR A 866 14.73 -12.45 -4.44
N VAL A 867 14.31 -11.38 -3.76
CA VAL A 867 14.86 -11.03 -2.45
C VAL A 867 14.67 -12.17 -1.47
N GLY A 868 13.49 -12.79 -1.43
CA GLY A 868 13.20 -13.92 -0.54
C GLY A 868 14.13 -15.12 -0.77
N ILE A 869 14.20 -15.64 -2.00
CA ILE A 869 14.99 -16.84 -2.31
C ILE A 869 16.50 -16.56 -2.19
N SER A 870 16.97 -15.38 -2.63
CA SER A 870 18.40 -15.04 -2.64
C SER A 870 19.05 -14.91 -1.25
N ARG A 871 18.28 -14.93 -0.15
CA ARG A 871 18.85 -14.96 1.21
C ARG A 871 19.39 -16.33 1.59
N ALA A 872 18.91 -17.40 0.95
CA ALA A 872 19.29 -18.78 1.26
C ALA A 872 20.66 -19.14 0.69
N LYS A 873 21.54 -19.73 1.51
CA LYS A 873 22.80 -20.35 1.06
C LYS A 873 22.61 -21.80 0.63
N LEU A 874 21.80 -22.55 1.38
CA LEU A 874 21.60 -23.99 1.20
C LEU A 874 20.23 -24.30 0.59
N SER A 875 19.14 -23.82 1.19
CA SER A 875 17.80 -24.15 0.67
C SER A 875 16.72 -23.11 0.93
N ALA A 876 15.73 -23.04 0.05
CA ALA A 876 14.53 -22.23 0.21
C ALA A 876 13.24 -23.07 0.12
N THR A 877 12.36 -22.93 1.11
CA THR A 877 11.04 -23.60 1.12
C THR A 877 9.94 -22.56 0.94
N ILE A 878 9.06 -22.77 -0.04
CA ILE A 878 7.92 -21.88 -0.32
C ILE A 878 6.63 -22.58 0.08
N TYR A 879 5.80 -21.91 0.87
CA TYR A 879 4.43 -22.30 1.17
C TYR A 879 3.47 -21.40 0.39
N THR A 880 2.63 -21.98 -0.46
CA THR A 880 1.66 -21.23 -1.25
C THR A 880 0.30 -21.91 -1.32
N ASN A 881 -0.74 -21.15 -1.66
CA ASN A 881 -2.09 -21.65 -1.81
C ASN A 881 -2.38 -22.28 -3.19
N ASP A 882 -1.63 -21.87 -4.22
CA ASP A 882 -1.81 -22.31 -5.60
C ASP A 882 -0.53 -21.97 -6.40
N ARG A 883 0.19 -22.99 -6.85
CA ARG A 883 1.47 -22.86 -7.53
C ARG A 883 1.36 -22.13 -8.87
N ASP A 884 0.41 -22.51 -9.73
CA ASP A 884 0.30 -21.93 -11.07
C ASP A 884 -0.16 -20.47 -11.03
N ARG A 885 -1.09 -20.14 -10.12
CA ARG A 885 -1.48 -18.73 -9.89
C ARG A 885 -0.34 -17.92 -9.33
N LEU A 886 0.51 -18.49 -8.47
CA LEU A 886 1.70 -17.80 -7.97
C LEU A 886 2.69 -17.51 -9.10
N VAL A 887 2.96 -18.48 -9.98
CA VAL A 887 3.82 -18.28 -11.15
C VAL A 887 3.26 -17.18 -12.06
N ALA A 888 1.96 -17.23 -12.39
CA ALA A 888 1.32 -16.19 -13.18
C ALA A 888 1.43 -14.81 -12.51
N ALA A 889 1.16 -14.73 -11.21
CA ALA A 889 1.24 -13.49 -10.44
C ALA A 889 2.65 -12.89 -10.40
N ILE A 890 3.70 -13.71 -10.31
CA ILE A 890 5.08 -13.23 -10.35
C ILE A 890 5.44 -12.76 -11.77
N ASN A 891 5.09 -13.55 -12.80
CA ASN A 891 5.43 -13.21 -14.18
C ASN A 891 4.74 -11.92 -14.66
N GLU A 892 3.49 -11.68 -14.25
CA GLU A 892 2.74 -10.46 -14.57
C GLU A 892 3.28 -9.20 -13.87
N ARG A 893 4.08 -9.34 -12.80
CA ARG A 893 4.41 -8.23 -11.89
C ARG A 893 5.90 -8.09 -11.66
N ALA A 894 6.53 -7.21 -12.43
CA ALA A 894 7.98 -6.96 -12.34
C ALA A 894 8.41 -6.23 -11.05
N GLY A 895 7.49 -5.59 -10.32
CA GLY A 895 7.82 -4.80 -9.12
C GLY A 895 8.62 -3.52 -9.41
N GLN A 896 8.62 -3.03 -10.66
CA GLN A 896 9.36 -1.84 -11.05
C GLN A 896 8.77 -0.58 -10.42
N VAL A 897 9.65 0.28 -9.90
CA VAL A 897 9.29 1.62 -9.41
C VAL A 897 9.35 2.58 -10.59
N GLN A 898 8.27 3.32 -10.80
CA GLN A 898 8.17 4.31 -11.88
C GLN A 898 8.88 5.61 -11.50
N THR A 899 9.31 6.38 -12.50
CA THR A 899 10.04 7.65 -12.35
C THR A 899 9.23 8.82 -12.91
N ALA A 900 9.41 10.01 -12.36
CA ALA A 900 8.70 11.24 -12.74
C ALA A 900 9.08 11.73 -14.14
N LEU A 901 10.29 11.41 -14.60
CA LEU A 901 10.80 11.77 -15.93
C LEU A 901 10.41 10.80 -17.06
N SER A 902 9.67 9.73 -16.76
CA SER A 902 9.16 8.81 -17.80
C SER A 902 8.17 9.50 -18.75
N GLN A 903 7.95 8.90 -19.94
CA GLN A 903 7.29 9.55 -21.09
C GLN A 903 5.98 10.28 -20.73
N ALA A 904 5.84 11.47 -21.30
CA ALA A 904 4.63 12.28 -21.22
C ALA A 904 3.69 11.97 -22.40
N LYS A 905 2.41 11.72 -22.05
CA LYS A 905 1.22 11.52 -22.90
C LYS A 905 1.13 10.24 -23.73
N VAL A 906 -0.05 9.60 -23.63
CA VAL A 906 -0.66 8.88 -24.75
C VAL A 906 -1.04 9.95 -25.77
N PRO A 907 -0.79 9.79 -27.08
CA PRO A 907 -1.39 10.68 -28.07
C PRO A 907 -2.90 10.75 -27.77
N ALA A 908 -3.46 11.96 -27.71
CA ALA A 908 -4.90 12.07 -27.87
C ALA A 908 -5.25 11.24 -29.10
N LEU A 909 -6.24 10.34 -28.99
CA LEU A 909 -6.85 9.73 -30.16
C LEU A 909 -7.38 10.88 -31.02
N ALA A 910 -6.53 11.37 -31.91
CA ALA A 910 -6.93 12.20 -33.01
C ALA A 910 -7.82 11.29 -33.85
N ALA A 911 -9.09 11.66 -33.94
CA ALA A 911 -9.95 11.17 -34.99
C ALA A 911 -9.20 11.34 -36.32
N GLY A 912 -8.80 10.22 -36.94
CA GLY A 912 -8.14 10.22 -38.25
C GLY A 912 -6.85 9.42 -38.32
N ALA A 913 -7.00 8.21 -38.89
CA ALA A 913 -6.00 7.44 -39.61
C ALA A 913 -4.82 6.83 -38.82
N MET A 914 -4.91 5.51 -38.56
CA MET A 914 -3.73 4.64 -38.55
C MET A 914 -3.92 3.47 -39.52
N LYS A 915 -3.24 3.59 -40.66
CA LYS A 915 -2.82 2.45 -41.50
C LYS A 915 -1.70 1.70 -40.76
N GLY A 916 -1.64 0.40 -41.02
CA GLY A 916 -0.95 -0.59 -40.20
C GLY A 916 0.59 -0.55 -40.17
N ALA A 917 1.10 -1.15 -39.10
CA ALA A 917 2.30 -1.98 -38.98
C ALA A 917 2.26 -2.51 -37.53
N GLY A 918 2.12 -3.80 -37.20
CA GLY A 918 2.90 -4.95 -37.64
C GLY A 918 3.98 -5.25 -36.58
N LEU A 919 4.13 -6.53 -36.18
CA LEU A 919 5.08 -7.15 -35.23
C LEU A 919 4.47 -7.44 -33.84
N GLY A 920 4.55 -8.63 -33.25
CA GLY A 920 5.32 -9.85 -33.56
C GLY A 920 5.53 -10.61 -32.25
#